data_AF-W0TCC9-F1
#
_entry.id   AF-W0TCC9-F1
#
_cell.length_a   1.000
_cell.length_b   1.000
_cell.length_c   1.000
_cell.angle_alpha   90.00
_cell.angle_beta   90.00
_cell.angle_gamma   90.00
#
_symmetry.space_group_name_H-M   'P 1'
#
loop_
_entity.id
_entity.type
_entity.pdbx_description
1 polymer ?
#
loop_
_entity_poly.entity_id
_entity_poly.type
_entity_poly.pdbx_seq_one_letter_code
_entity_poly.pdbx_strand_id
1 'polypeptide(L)'
;MADLFSIPFKRTLQFSLKDAISQVIDSKFYQTAASVTNDLILLEKYRDILSHLDVSNEDLQELIKYYLSLKAISVKLPDDQIEFTWFNTLGLKSSGLTRNSLKFEILNVLYNIGAMYSLLSVSNNLSSNDGLKESCRLFKLAAGCFQRIYDEEVKTGFTFFDENTLQSLIHLMLAEAQEMVWKKAYFDDKERHSILSRLALQVSIFYEDASRYANRSPLIRTDWIKGMSFKSKYYTAVSYYRSALLQLEKQNFAQAICDLTYALSILKKMTLNDSLVEWKIDMQNLLETTERDNDLIYLQASVQKVSPIKPAVIVQPEFFKEIDMKDNEMFKNLLPVDVIESCSAFSERVENYVNENITNPLKAMNKILLENISFSGVFESMYITEQEWDSYEASLKDLNEIRNYITSKLKSLRNTINHEIDENEEMIRKHGQIRWKVESIDDGIRGYLSDLERIENYALDGQRIDTETEHLFGTLDHDLVTNVTKAPESNNPVLKEVFSLLKQRKEHIRVAERKIIENKLLPKIISYYKKTGSIDFEPVYQDYIRVFDEDLNTVQKEKAKNIEILSQISNGVQQQAKVSRVDPLTLYMEELKHSTRILSDVKQNITSGKKFYDDLVKAIQAKEERINDYIIKRKNERETMNRVLEEKMG
;
A
#
# COMPACT_ATOMS: atom_id res chain seq x y z
N MET A 1 -35.38 22.74 27.06
CA MET A 1 -34.38 23.30 26.13
C MET A 1 -33.50 22.15 25.66
N ALA A 2 -33.79 21.62 24.48
CA ALA A 2 -33.23 20.39 23.97
C ALA A 2 -32.76 20.67 22.55
N ASP A 3 -31.47 20.90 22.39
CA ASP A 3 -30.78 20.56 21.16
C ASP A 3 -29.40 20.06 21.58
N LEU A 4 -29.27 18.73 21.59
CA LEU A 4 -27.97 18.06 21.60
C LEU A 4 -27.44 18.07 20.16
N PHE A 5 -26.13 18.10 20.02
CA PHE A 5 -25.45 18.03 18.76
C PHE A 5 -25.33 16.57 18.32
N SER A 6 -25.82 16.26 17.13
CA SER A 6 -25.59 14.97 16.50
C SER A 6 -24.56 15.11 15.38
N ILE A 7 -23.60 14.20 15.34
CA ILE A 7 -22.59 14.17 14.30
C ILE A 7 -23.20 13.54 13.05
N PRO A 8 -23.20 14.22 11.89
CA PRO A 8 -23.76 13.67 10.68
C PRO A 8 -22.85 12.57 10.10
N PHE A 9 -23.46 11.54 9.50
CA PHE A 9 -22.74 10.51 8.76
C PHE A 9 -22.01 11.11 7.55
N LYS A 10 -20.79 10.62 7.29
CA LYS A 10 -20.15 10.78 5.99
C LYS A 10 -20.76 9.79 5.00
N ARG A 11 -20.70 10.15 3.72
CA ARG A 11 -21.16 9.32 2.60
C ARG A 11 -19.98 8.89 1.74
N THR A 12 -20.10 7.76 1.06
CA THR A 12 -19.06 7.22 0.16
C THR A 12 -19.63 6.96 -1.22
N LEU A 13 -18.79 6.93 -2.25
CA LEU A 13 -19.15 6.37 -3.55
C LEU A 13 -19.20 4.84 -3.49
N GLN A 14 -20.17 4.26 -4.19
CA GLN A 14 -20.28 2.82 -4.38
C GLN A 14 -19.34 2.34 -5.48
N PHE A 15 -18.71 1.20 -5.24
CA PHE A 15 -17.94 0.42 -6.21
C PHE A 15 -17.77 -1.00 -5.65
N SER A 16 -17.43 -1.95 -6.52
CA SER A 16 -17.18 -3.34 -6.13
C SER A 16 -15.85 -3.46 -5.39
N LEU A 17 -15.91 -3.52 -4.05
CA LEU A 17 -14.72 -3.69 -3.21
C LEU A 17 -14.12 -5.08 -3.41
N LYS A 18 -14.96 -6.09 -3.64
CA LYS A 18 -14.53 -7.45 -3.93
C LYS A 18 -13.68 -7.50 -5.19
N ASP A 19 -14.12 -6.88 -6.28
CA ASP A 19 -13.37 -6.93 -7.55
C ASP A 19 -12.07 -6.14 -7.44
N ALA A 20 -12.08 -4.99 -6.78
CA ALA A 20 -10.88 -4.19 -6.54
C ALA A 20 -9.82 -4.98 -5.75
N ILE A 21 -10.20 -5.62 -4.63
CA ILE A 21 -9.28 -6.45 -3.84
C ILE A 21 -8.86 -7.69 -4.63
N SER A 22 -9.77 -8.33 -5.37
CA SER A 22 -9.45 -9.52 -6.18
C SER A 22 -8.38 -9.19 -7.21
N GLN A 23 -8.51 -8.06 -7.91
CA GLN A 23 -7.52 -7.60 -8.87
C GLN A 23 -6.15 -7.33 -8.22
N VAL A 24 -6.13 -6.75 -7.01
CA VAL A 24 -4.88 -6.54 -6.27
C VAL A 24 -4.25 -7.86 -5.87
N ILE A 25 -5.04 -8.82 -5.39
CA ILE A 25 -4.58 -10.17 -5.04
C ILE A 25 -4.01 -10.86 -6.27
N ASP A 26 -4.75 -10.93 -7.36
CA ASP A 26 -4.35 -11.65 -8.58
C ASP A 26 -3.14 -11.02 -9.29
N SER A 27 -2.93 -9.70 -9.15
CA SER A 27 -1.81 -9.00 -9.79
C SER A 27 -0.53 -9.00 -8.97
N LYS A 28 -0.62 -8.91 -7.64
CA LYS A 28 0.55 -8.71 -6.76
C LYS A 28 0.89 -9.90 -5.88
N PHE A 29 -0.04 -10.83 -5.67
CA PHE A 29 0.19 -11.98 -4.81
C PHE A 29 0.36 -13.25 -5.64
N TYR A 30 1.15 -14.19 -5.13
CA TYR A 30 1.22 -15.55 -5.68
C TYR A 30 -0.03 -16.39 -5.38
N GLN A 31 -1.00 -15.82 -4.67
CA GLN A 31 -2.27 -16.44 -4.35
C GLN A 31 -3.34 -15.89 -5.27
N THR A 32 -4.23 -16.75 -5.77
CA THR A 32 -5.41 -16.31 -6.52
C THR A 32 -6.49 -15.84 -5.56
N ALA A 33 -7.23 -14.80 -5.94
CA ALA A 33 -8.39 -14.28 -5.23
C ALA A 33 -9.44 -15.36 -4.91
N ALA A 34 -9.49 -16.43 -5.73
CA ALA A 34 -10.29 -17.64 -5.52
C ALA A 34 -10.11 -18.27 -4.13
N SER A 35 -8.95 -18.11 -3.50
CA SER A 35 -8.64 -18.66 -2.17
C SER A 35 -9.35 -17.94 -1.01
N VAL A 36 -9.84 -16.72 -1.25
CA VAL A 36 -10.47 -15.85 -0.24
C VAL A 36 -11.82 -15.27 -0.71
N THR A 37 -12.41 -15.81 -1.78
CA THR A 37 -13.66 -15.30 -2.37
C THR A 37 -14.80 -15.15 -1.36
N ASN A 38 -14.96 -16.10 -0.44
CA ASN A 38 -16.02 -16.05 0.57
C ASN A 38 -15.84 -14.86 1.52
N ASP A 39 -14.61 -14.60 1.96
CA ASP A 39 -14.26 -13.48 2.84
C ASP A 39 -14.48 -12.15 2.11
N LEU A 40 -14.16 -12.09 0.80
CA LEU A 40 -14.39 -10.91 -0.03
C LEU A 40 -15.88 -10.61 -0.25
N ILE A 41 -16.70 -11.63 -0.49
CA ILE A 41 -18.16 -11.47 -0.60
C ILE A 41 -18.73 -10.94 0.72
N LEU A 42 -18.25 -11.44 1.86
CA LEU A 42 -18.70 -10.98 3.17
C LEU A 42 -18.27 -9.53 3.43
N LEU A 43 -17.04 -9.16 3.07
CA LEU A 43 -16.54 -7.80 3.17
C LEU A 43 -17.34 -6.81 2.31
N GLU A 44 -17.71 -7.19 1.10
CA GLU A 44 -18.56 -6.39 0.21
C GLU A 44 -19.96 -6.20 0.79
N LYS A 45 -20.58 -7.28 1.29
CA LYS A 45 -21.86 -7.20 2.01
C LYS A 45 -21.81 -6.22 3.18
N TYR A 46 -20.72 -6.23 3.96
CA TYR A 46 -20.55 -5.30 5.08
C TYR A 46 -20.38 -3.85 4.63
N ARG A 47 -19.79 -3.62 3.44
CA ARG A 47 -19.66 -2.29 2.87
C ARG A 47 -20.98 -1.73 2.37
N ASP A 48 -21.88 -2.57 1.84
CA ASP A 48 -23.16 -2.13 1.25
C ASP A 48 -24.04 -1.33 2.21
N ILE A 49 -23.94 -1.60 3.52
CA ILE A 49 -24.65 -0.87 4.58
C ILE A 49 -24.36 0.64 4.52
N LEU A 50 -23.17 1.07 4.08
CA LEU A 50 -22.80 2.49 3.98
C LEU A 50 -23.70 3.29 3.02
N SER A 51 -24.44 2.60 2.16
CA SER A 51 -25.32 3.20 1.15
C SER A 51 -26.73 3.49 1.67
N HIS A 52 -27.17 2.71 2.67
CA HIS A 52 -28.53 2.74 3.22
C HIS A 52 -28.50 2.87 4.75
N LEU A 53 -27.48 3.56 5.27
CA LEU A 53 -27.21 3.62 6.70
C LEU A 53 -28.33 4.35 7.45
N ASP A 54 -29.02 3.64 8.34
CA ASP A 54 -30.08 4.18 9.20
C ASP A 54 -29.63 4.21 10.68
N VAL A 55 -30.29 5.06 11.49
CA VAL A 55 -29.96 5.18 12.92
C VAL A 55 -30.55 4.01 13.69
N SER A 56 -29.80 2.90 13.76
CA SER A 56 -30.22 1.65 14.41
C SER A 56 -29.06 0.94 15.12
N ASN A 57 -29.38 0.04 16.07
CA ASN A 57 -28.36 -0.78 16.73
C ASN A 57 -27.88 -1.92 15.81
N GLU A 58 -28.73 -2.36 14.90
CA GLU A 58 -28.45 -3.39 13.91
C GLU A 58 -27.36 -2.91 12.95
N ASP A 59 -27.53 -1.73 12.35
CA ASP A 59 -26.56 -1.14 11.43
C ASP A 59 -25.24 -0.80 12.13
N LEU A 60 -25.30 -0.40 13.41
CA LEU A 60 -24.11 -0.21 14.22
C LEU A 60 -23.26 -1.49 14.32
N GLN A 61 -23.90 -2.65 14.56
CA GLN A 61 -23.17 -3.92 14.65
C GLN A 61 -22.54 -4.30 13.31
N GLU A 62 -23.25 -4.07 12.20
CA GLU A 62 -22.71 -4.36 10.88
C GLU A 62 -21.55 -3.40 10.51
N LEU A 63 -21.62 -2.11 10.87
CA LEU A 63 -20.49 -1.17 10.73
C LEU A 63 -19.27 -1.61 11.53
N ILE A 64 -19.46 -2.11 12.76
CA ILE A 64 -18.36 -2.62 13.58
C ILE A 64 -17.74 -3.86 12.92
N LYS A 65 -18.55 -4.79 12.39
CA LYS A 65 -18.04 -5.95 11.62
C LYS A 65 -17.26 -5.50 10.40
N TYR A 66 -17.73 -4.48 9.69
CA TYR A 66 -17.01 -3.92 8.54
C TYR A 66 -15.65 -3.34 8.95
N TYR A 67 -15.62 -2.49 9.99
CA TYR A 67 -14.41 -1.90 10.52
C TYR A 67 -13.37 -2.96 10.94
N LEU A 68 -13.80 -4.01 11.63
CA LEU A 68 -12.91 -5.10 12.04
C LEU A 68 -12.39 -5.90 10.84
N SER A 69 -13.25 -6.15 9.85
CA SER A 69 -12.85 -6.85 8.62
C SER A 69 -11.83 -6.03 7.81
N LEU A 70 -12.00 -4.71 7.74
CA LEU A 70 -11.02 -3.80 7.12
C LEU A 70 -9.68 -3.78 7.86
N LYS A 71 -9.70 -3.83 9.20
CA LYS A 71 -8.47 -3.96 9.99
C LYS A 71 -7.76 -5.30 9.75
N ALA A 72 -8.50 -6.39 9.59
CA ALA A 72 -7.91 -7.71 9.33
C ALA A 72 -7.17 -7.73 7.98
N ILE A 73 -7.77 -7.13 6.95
CA ILE A 73 -7.18 -7.09 5.61
C ILE A 73 -6.05 -6.05 5.49
N SER A 74 -6.08 -4.94 6.24
CA SER A 74 -5.03 -3.91 6.17
C SER A 74 -3.67 -4.35 6.72
N VAL A 75 -3.63 -5.45 7.48
CA VAL A 75 -2.37 -6.09 7.91
C VAL A 75 -1.80 -6.99 6.80
N LYS A 76 -2.60 -7.35 5.80
CA LYS A 76 -2.21 -8.26 4.71
C LYS A 76 -1.84 -7.51 3.43
N LEU A 77 -2.56 -6.43 3.14
CA LEU A 77 -2.38 -5.61 1.95
C LEU A 77 -1.63 -4.30 2.27
N PRO A 78 -0.81 -3.80 1.34
CA PRO A 78 -0.30 -2.43 1.38
C PRO A 78 -1.46 -1.43 1.37
N ASP A 79 -1.24 -0.25 1.92
CA ASP A 79 -2.30 0.75 2.11
C ASP A 79 -2.78 1.36 0.78
N ASP A 80 -1.84 1.60 -0.14
CA ASP A 80 -1.94 2.39 -1.37
C ASP A 80 -2.44 1.60 -2.59
N GLN A 81 -3.39 0.68 -2.37
CA GLN A 81 -3.85 -0.25 -3.39
C GLN A 81 -5.25 0.05 -3.94
N ILE A 82 -6.10 0.72 -3.16
CA ILE A 82 -7.52 0.92 -3.50
C ILE A 82 -7.92 2.38 -3.24
N GLU A 83 -8.56 2.96 -4.25
CA GLU A 83 -9.07 4.32 -4.23
C GLU A 83 -10.46 4.39 -3.61
N PHE A 84 -10.61 5.21 -2.57
CA PHE A 84 -11.87 5.44 -1.87
C PHE A 84 -12.26 6.90 -1.94
N THR A 85 -13.53 7.19 -2.23
CA THR A 85 -14.07 8.56 -2.28
C THR A 85 -15.14 8.75 -1.21
N TRP A 86 -14.87 9.67 -0.28
CA TRP A 86 -15.78 10.03 0.82
C TRP A 86 -16.16 11.51 0.79
N PHE A 87 -17.36 11.79 1.26
CA PHE A 87 -17.90 13.15 1.36
C PHE A 87 -17.99 13.57 2.82
N ASN A 88 -17.33 14.68 3.15
CA ASN A 88 -17.40 15.28 4.48
C ASN A 88 -18.72 16.03 4.66
N THR A 89 -19.42 15.78 5.76
CA THR A 89 -20.76 16.31 6.07
C THR A 89 -20.80 17.22 7.30
N LEU A 90 -19.66 17.46 7.96
CA LEU A 90 -19.57 18.40 9.09
C LEU A 90 -19.81 19.86 8.69
N GLY A 91 -19.35 20.24 7.49
CA GLY A 91 -19.49 21.59 6.96
C GLY A 91 -20.85 21.87 6.31
N LEU A 92 -21.08 23.13 5.92
CA LEU A 92 -22.29 23.56 5.20
C LEU A 92 -22.40 22.97 3.78
N LYS A 93 -21.27 22.66 3.16
CA LYS A 93 -21.19 22.06 1.83
C LYS A 93 -20.50 20.70 1.94
N SER A 94 -21.11 19.68 1.33
CA SER A 94 -20.46 18.39 1.19
C SER A 94 -19.26 18.52 0.26
N SER A 95 -18.07 18.16 0.76
CA SER A 95 -16.82 18.13 -0.02
C SER A 95 -16.37 16.70 -0.19
N GLY A 96 -16.17 16.27 -1.44
CA GLY A 96 -15.64 14.96 -1.78
C GLY A 96 -14.11 14.96 -1.66
N LEU A 97 -13.57 13.92 -1.05
CA LEU A 97 -12.14 13.66 -0.97
C LEU A 97 -11.89 12.22 -1.40
N THR A 98 -10.99 12.06 -2.35
CA THR A 98 -10.59 10.77 -2.87
C THR A 98 -9.15 10.49 -2.48
N ARG A 99 -8.90 9.30 -1.91
CA ARG A 99 -7.55 8.85 -1.54
C ARG A 99 -7.38 7.38 -1.85
N ASN A 100 -6.22 7.03 -2.36
CA ASN A 100 -5.77 5.65 -2.49
C ASN A 100 -5.14 5.19 -1.17
N SER A 101 -5.97 4.73 -0.23
CA SER A 101 -5.56 4.34 1.12
C SER A 101 -6.63 3.52 1.83
N LEU A 102 -6.32 2.29 2.24
CA LEU A 102 -7.19 1.48 3.10
C LEU A 102 -7.40 2.11 4.49
N LYS A 103 -6.37 2.78 5.04
CA LYS A 103 -6.47 3.55 6.28
C LYS A 103 -7.52 4.66 6.15
N PHE A 104 -7.61 5.30 4.99
CA PHE A 104 -8.66 6.30 4.74
C PHE A 104 -10.06 5.69 4.86
N GLU A 105 -10.31 4.50 4.29
CA GLU A 105 -11.58 3.79 4.45
C GLU A 105 -11.85 3.46 5.93
N ILE A 106 -10.86 2.87 6.62
CA ILE A 106 -10.97 2.47 8.04
C ILE A 106 -11.36 3.65 8.93
N LEU A 107 -10.70 4.80 8.76
CA LEU A 107 -10.95 5.98 9.59
C LEU A 107 -12.32 6.63 9.26
N ASN A 108 -12.78 6.59 8.01
CA ASN A 108 -14.13 7.08 7.66
C ASN A 108 -15.22 6.17 8.25
N VAL A 109 -15.04 4.85 8.22
CA VAL A 109 -15.97 3.91 8.86
C VAL A 109 -15.99 4.14 10.38
N LEU A 110 -14.82 4.29 11.01
CA LEU A 110 -14.73 4.58 12.45
C LEU A 110 -15.39 5.92 12.82
N TYR A 111 -15.26 6.93 11.97
CA TYR A 111 -15.98 8.19 12.11
C TYR A 111 -17.50 7.97 12.06
N ASN A 112 -18.00 7.19 11.12
CA ASN A 112 -19.43 6.88 11.01
C ASN A 112 -19.94 6.05 12.20
N ILE A 113 -19.12 5.17 12.79
CA ILE A 113 -19.45 4.49 14.05
C ILE A 113 -19.60 5.52 15.19
N GLY A 114 -18.66 6.47 15.31
CA GLY A 114 -18.76 7.57 16.27
C GLY A 114 -20.01 8.44 16.05
N ALA A 115 -20.34 8.72 14.78
CA ALA A 115 -21.55 9.44 14.41
C ALA A 115 -22.83 8.67 14.78
N MET A 116 -22.86 7.35 14.55
CA MET A 116 -23.97 6.47 14.92
C MET A 116 -24.24 6.53 16.43
N TYR A 117 -23.18 6.45 17.25
CA TYR A 117 -23.31 6.59 18.70
C TYR A 117 -23.89 7.95 19.10
N SER A 118 -23.45 9.05 18.46
CA SER A 118 -24.02 10.38 18.74
C SER A 118 -25.51 10.46 18.38
N LEU A 119 -25.91 9.89 17.23
CA LEU A 119 -27.30 9.91 16.76
C LEU A 119 -28.22 9.05 17.63
N LEU A 120 -27.77 7.84 18.00
CA LEU A 120 -28.48 6.97 18.95
C LEU A 120 -28.62 7.60 20.34
N SER A 121 -27.64 8.40 20.76
CA SER A 121 -27.70 9.11 22.04
C SER A 121 -28.84 10.13 22.07
N VAL A 122 -29.09 10.81 20.94
CA VAL A 122 -30.13 11.84 20.81
C VAL A 122 -31.53 11.24 20.63
N SER A 123 -31.64 10.04 20.06
CA SER A 123 -32.93 9.36 19.86
C SER A 123 -33.50 8.73 21.14
N ASN A 124 -32.69 8.53 22.17
CA ASN A 124 -33.12 8.00 23.46
C ASN A 124 -34.07 8.96 24.21
N ASN A 125 -34.88 8.40 25.12
CA ASN A 125 -35.75 9.20 25.98
C ASN A 125 -34.96 9.90 27.09
N LEU A 126 -34.59 11.16 26.86
CA LEU A 126 -33.83 11.99 27.81
C LEU A 126 -34.63 12.47 29.04
N SER A 127 -35.91 12.09 29.14
CA SER A 127 -36.76 12.36 30.31
C SER A 127 -36.73 11.22 31.32
N SER A 128 -36.06 10.10 31.02
CA SER A 128 -35.90 8.98 31.94
C SER A 128 -34.45 8.81 32.39
N ASN A 129 -34.27 8.33 33.63
CA ASN A 129 -32.95 8.05 34.20
C ASN A 129 -32.17 6.99 33.43
N ASP A 130 -32.86 6.02 32.83
CA ASP A 130 -32.25 4.98 32.02
C ASP A 130 -31.79 5.53 30.66
N GLY A 131 -32.62 6.38 30.03
CA GLY A 131 -32.25 7.05 28.78
C GLY A 131 -31.05 7.97 28.96
N LEU A 132 -31.00 8.75 30.04
CA LEU A 132 -29.84 9.60 30.36
C LEU A 132 -28.56 8.79 30.59
N LYS A 133 -28.67 7.65 31.29
CA LYS A 133 -27.52 6.75 31.53
C LYS A 133 -27.01 6.15 30.22
N GLU A 134 -27.91 5.71 29.35
CA GLU A 134 -27.55 5.10 28.07
C GLU A 134 -26.98 6.14 27.10
N SER A 135 -27.60 7.32 26.98
CA SER A 135 -27.04 8.41 26.17
C SER A 135 -25.66 8.87 26.67
N CYS A 136 -25.45 8.92 28.00
CA CYS A 136 -24.12 9.19 28.55
C CYS A 136 -23.09 8.14 28.09
N ARG A 137 -23.45 6.86 28.11
CA ARG A 137 -22.57 5.76 27.67
C ARG A 137 -22.24 5.88 26.18
N LEU A 138 -23.25 6.11 25.35
CA LEU A 138 -23.10 6.24 23.90
C LEU A 138 -22.25 7.47 23.52
N PHE A 139 -22.43 8.63 24.17
CA PHE A 139 -21.56 9.79 23.95
C PHE A 139 -20.10 9.53 24.33
N LYS A 140 -19.83 8.79 25.41
CA LYS A 140 -18.46 8.38 25.76
C LYS A 140 -17.84 7.46 24.69
N LEU A 141 -18.65 6.58 24.10
CA LEU A 141 -18.23 5.73 22.98
C LEU A 141 -17.94 6.53 21.70
N ALA A 142 -18.78 7.52 21.39
CA ALA A 142 -18.54 8.45 20.29
C ALA A 142 -17.21 9.20 20.48
N ALA A 143 -16.98 9.74 21.69
CA ALA A 143 -15.72 10.41 22.03
C ALA A 143 -14.51 9.49 21.86
N GLY A 144 -14.60 8.22 22.27
CA GLY A 144 -13.52 7.25 22.11
C GLY A 144 -13.23 6.89 20.65
N CYS A 145 -14.25 6.86 19.79
CA CYS A 145 -14.04 6.67 18.35
C CYS A 145 -13.22 7.82 17.75
N PHE A 146 -13.55 9.06 18.06
CA PHE A 146 -12.81 10.24 17.57
C PHE A 146 -11.41 10.34 18.19
N GLN A 147 -11.25 9.97 19.47
CA GLN A 147 -9.94 9.88 20.11
C GLN A 147 -9.04 8.86 19.41
N ARG A 148 -9.59 7.70 19.06
CA ARG A 148 -8.82 6.66 18.34
C ARG A 148 -8.36 7.13 16.97
N ILE A 149 -9.18 7.90 16.26
CA ILE A 149 -8.79 8.54 14.99
C ILE A 149 -7.61 9.48 15.23
N TYR A 150 -7.71 10.39 16.22
CA TYR A 150 -6.62 11.31 16.58
C TYR A 150 -5.31 10.58 16.92
N ASP A 151 -5.38 9.52 17.74
CA ASP A 151 -4.21 8.75 18.15
C ASP A 151 -3.53 8.06 16.93
N GLU A 152 -4.31 7.57 15.97
CA GLU A 152 -3.78 7.00 14.72
C GLU A 152 -3.14 8.07 13.81
N GLU A 153 -3.72 9.27 13.72
CA GLU A 153 -3.12 10.38 12.97
C GLU A 153 -1.75 10.76 13.55
N VAL A 154 -1.66 10.89 14.88
CA VAL A 154 -0.42 11.23 15.58
C VAL A 154 0.63 10.13 15.39
N LYS A 155 0.21 8.86 15.46
CA LYS A 155 1.12 7.71 15.32
C LYS A 155 1.64 7.54 13.90
N THR A 156 0.80 7.73 12.88
CA THR A 156 1.12 7.42 11.48
C THR A 156 1.52 8.64 10.66
N GLY A 157 1.25 9.85 11.15
CA GLY A 157 1.38 11.09 10.37
C GLY A 157 0.31 11.25 9.28
N PHE A 158 -0.66 10.34 9.18
CA PHE A 158 -1.74 10.42 8.19
C PHE A 158 -2.78 11.46 8.63
N THR A 159 -2.87 12.59 7.92
CA THR A 159 -3.86 13.64 8.23
C THR A 159 -5.23 13.28 7.65
N PHE A 160 -6.17 12.82 8.50
CA PHE A 160 -7.57 12.55 8.15
C PHE A 160 -8.45 13.79 8.32
N PHE A 161 -8.27 14.52 9.42
CA PHE A 161 -8.80 15.86 9.69
C PHE A 161 -7.69 16.77 10.23
N ASP A 162 -7.99 18.06 10.40
CA ASP A 162 -7.13 18.91 11.22
C ASP A 162 -7.34 18.59 12.71
N GLU A 163 -6.26 18.70 13.48
CA GLU A 163 -6.25 18.43 14.93
C GLU A 163 -7.36 19.17 15.67
N ASN A 164 -7.65 20.43 15.30
CA ASN A 164 -8.66 21.23 15.97
C ASN A 164 -10.08 20.65 15.74
N THR A 165 -10.38 20.14 14.54
CA THR A 165 -11.66 19.46 14.28
C THR A 165 -11.85 18.25 15.17
N LEU A 166 -10.88 17.34 15.23
CA LEU A 166 -10.99 16.13 16.05
C LEU A 166 -11.07 16.46 17.55
N GLN A 167 -10.22 17.35 18.04
CA GLN A 167 -10.25 17.80 19.42
C GLN A 167 -11.60 18.43 19.78
N SER A 168 -12.17 19.24 18.88
CA SER A 168 -13.50 19.79 19.09
C SER A 168 -14.58 18.72 19.19
N LEU A 169 -14.56 17.70 18.34
CA LEU A 169 -15.55 16.61 18.36
C LEU A 169 -15.43 15.76 19.64
N ILE A 170 -14.21 15.45 20.07
CA ILE A 170 -13.96 14.70 21.32
C ILE A 170 -14.52 15.47 22.52
N HIS A 171 -14.17 16.76 22.65
CA HIS A 171 -14.65 17.59 23.77
C HIS A 171 -16.16 17.83 23.70
N LEU A 172 -16.75 17.93 22.50
CA LEU A 172 -18.19 18.07 22.32
C LEU A 172 -18.94 16.85 22.85
N MET A 173 -18.52 15.64 22.46
CA MET A 173 -19.15 14.40 22.91
C MET A 173 -18.97 14.20 24.42
N LEU A 174 -17.82 14.56 24.99
CA LEU A 174 -17.60 14.54 26.45
C LEU A 174 -18.47 15.59 27.17
N ALA A 175 -18.65 16.78 26.60
CA ALA A 175 -19.53 17.80 27.15
C ALA A 175 -20.97 17.29 27.23
N GLU A 176 -21.46 16.62 26.20
CA GLU A 176 -22.80 16.03 26.15
C GLU A 176 -22.96 14.83 27.08
N ALA A 177 -21.94 13.98 27.20
CA ALA A 177 -21.94 12.91 28.20
C ALA A 177 -22.03 13.48 29.63
N GLN A 178 -21.21 14.48 29.95
CA GLN A 178 -21.22 15.13 31.26
C GLN A 178 -22.54 15.89 31.50
N GLU A 179 -23.14 16.47 30.44
CA GLU A 179 -24.47 17.07 30.47
C GLU A 179 -25.53 16.05 30.90
N MET A 180 -25.48 14.82 30.38
CA MET A 180 -26.42 13.76 30.76
C MET A 180 -26.24 13.35 32.22
N VAL A 181 -25.00 13.28 32.72
CA VAL A 181 -24.72 13.03 34.14
C VAL A 181 -25.31 14.14 35.02
N TRP A 182 -25.15 15.41 34.62
CA TRP A 182 -25.73 16.54 35.35
C TRP A 182 -27.26 16.49 35.35
N LYS A 183 -27.89 16.24 34.19
CA LYS A 183 -29.35 16.12 34.07
C LYS A 183 -29.90 15.00 34.95
N LYS A 184 -29.23 13.85 34.97
CA LYS A 184 -29.59 12.73 35.84
C LYS A 184 -29.53 13.12 37.32
N ALA A 185 -28.42 13.74 37.74
CA ALA A 185 -28.27 14.21 39.11
C ALA A 185 -29.36 15.24 39.49
N TYR A 186 -29.78 16.09 38.54
CA TYR A 186 -30.87 17.03 38.74
C TYR A 186 -32.24 16.34 38.84
N PHE A 187 -32.50 15.30 38.05
CA PHE A 187 -33.76 14.54 38.11
C PHE A 187 -33.91 13.71 39.37
N ASP A 188 -32.82 13.16 39.91
CA ASP A 188 -32.88 12.25 41.06
C ASP A 188 -33.21 12.96 42.39
N ASP A 189 -33.17 14.30 42.45
CA ASP A 189 -33.44 15.23 43.59
C ASP A 189 -32.75 14.89 44.94
N LYS A 190 -32.00 13.80 44.99
CA LYS A 190 -31.17 13.34 46.12
C LYS A 190 -29.83 14.06 46.16
N GLU A 191 -29.41 14.66 45.05
CA GLU A 191 -28.09 15.26 44.89
C GLU A 191 -28.09 16.72 45.38
N ARG A 192 -27.22 17.02 46.34
CA ARG A 192 -27.13 18.35 46.94
C ARG A 192 -26.61 19.39 45.93
N HIS A 193 -26.95 20.66 46.15
CA HIS A 193 -26.51 21.80 45.33
C HIS A 193 -24.98 21.84 45.11
N SER A 194 -24.19 21.34 46.06
CA SER A 194 -22.74 21.19 45.91
C SER A 194 -22.28 20.24 44.80
N ILE A 195 -23.02 19.18 44.50
CA ILE A 195 -22.66 18.21 43.46
C ILE A 195 -23.10 18.77 42.10
N LEU A 196 -24.32 19.30 42.04
CA LEU A 196 -24.87 19.94 40.84
C LEU A 196 -24.01 21.11 40.35
N SER A 197 -23.47 21.94 41.24
CA SER A 197 -22.58 23.06 40.85
C SER A 197 -21.27 22.55 40.24
N ARG A 198 -20.63 21.56 40.87
CA ARG A 198 -19.37 20.98 40.40
C ARG A 198 -19.51 20.24 39.07
N LEU A 199 -20.62 19.52 38.88
CA LEU A 199 -20.94 18.85 37.62
C LEU A 199 -21.22 19.88 36.52
N ALA A 200 -22.03 20.91 36.78
CA ALA A 200 -22.32 21.97 35.82
C ALA A 200 -21.05 22.71 35.37
N LEU A 201 -20.14 23.01 36.31
CA LEU A 201 -18.86 23.64 35.96
C LEU A 201 -18.03 22.77 35.00
N GLN A 202 -18.03 21.45 35.20
CA GLN A 202 -17.30 20.57 34.28
C GLN A 202 -17.93 20.54 32.89
N VAL A 203 -19.27 20.56 32.81
CA VAL A 203 -19.99 20.67 31.52
C VAL A 203 -19.59 21.95 30.80
N SER A 204 -19.51 23.09 31.51
CA SER A 204 -19.15 24.36 30.88
C SER A 204 -17.72 24.39 30.36
N ILE A 205 -16.77 23.81 31.09
CA ILE A 205 -15.36 23.68 30.67
C ILE A 205 -15.26 22.85 29.39
N PHE A 206 -15.91 21.68 29.32
CA PHE A 206 -15.85 20.85 28.11
C PHE A 206 -16.46 21.57 26.89
N TYR A 207 -17.58 22.27 27.05
CA TYR A 207 -18.15 23.08 25.95
C TYR A 207 -17.27 24.28 25.57
N GLU A 208 -16.57 24.88 26.53
CA GLU A 208 -15.62 25.97 26.28
C GLU A 208 -14.44 25.47 25.45
N ASP A 209 -13.83 24.36 25.85
CA ASP A 209 -12.74 23.73 25.10
C ASP A 209 -13.21 23.31 23.70
N ALA A 210 -14.37 22.65 23.59
CA ALA A 210 -14.96 22.28 22.30
C ALA A 210 -15.15 23.51 21.40
N SER A 211 -15.70 24.61 21.92
CA SER A 211 -15.89 25.85 21.16
C SER A 211 -14.55 26.51 20.78
N ARG A 212 -13.53 26.46 21.66
CA ARG A 212 -12.20 27.02 21.38
C ARG A 212 -11.52 26.30 20.23
N TYR A 213 -11.56 24.96 20.21
CA TYR A 213 -11.03 24.17 19.10
C TYR A 213 -11.87 24.37 17.84
N ALA A 214 -13.20 24.38 17.95
CA ALA A 214 -14.09 24.61 16.82
C ALA A 214 -13.84 25.95 16.11
N ASN A 215 -13.54 27.03 16.85
CA ASN A 215 -13.20 28.33 16.28
C ASN A 215 -11.93 28.33 15.42
N ARG A 216 -11.04 27.36 15.61
CA ARG A 216 -9.80 27.20 14.83
C ARG A 216 -9.94 26.18 13.71
N SER A 217 -11.03 25.41 13.70
CA SER A 217 -11.32 24.41 12.67
C SER A 217 -11.93 25.08 11.44
N PRO A 218 -11.50 24.71 10.21
CA PRO A 218 -12.14 25.16 8.98
C PRO A 218 -13.42 24.38 8.64
N LEU A 219 -13.70 23.27 9.33
CA LEU A 219 -14.76 22.32 8.98
C LEU A 219 -16.02 22.50 9.84
N ILE A 220 -15.87 22.96 11.09
CA ILE A 220 -16.99 23.08 12.02
C ILE A 220 -17.80 24.36 11.73
N ARG A 221 -19.11 24.20 11.68
CA ARG A 221 -20.04 25.28 11.33
C ARG A 221 -20.10 26.35 12.41
N THR A 222 -20.36 27.59 11.98
CA THR A 222 -20.42 28.75 12.89
C THR A 222 -21.61 28.71 13.85
N ASP A 223 -22.71 28.07 13.48
CA ASP A 223 -23.87 27.88 14.35
C ASP A 223 -23.59 26.86 15.46
N TRP A 224 -22.83 25.80 15.16
CA TRP A 224 -22.33 24.86 16.16
C TRP A 224 -21.41 25.55 17.17
N ILE A 225 -20.45 26.35 16.68
CA ILE A 225 -19.55 27.14 17.54
C ILE A 225 -20.35 28.03 18.51
N LYS A 226 -21.37 28.74 18.00
CA LYS A 226 -22.26 29.60 18.80
C LYS A 226 -23.05 28.78 19.81
N GLY A 227 -23.58 27.63 19.41
CA GLY A 227 -24.34 26.74 20.29
C GLY A 227 -23.48 26.15 21.43
N MET A 228 -22.25 25.72 21.13
CA MET A 228 -21.29 25.28 22.16
C MET A 228 -20.92 26.41 23.12
N SER A 229 -20.64 27.62 22.59
CA SER A 229 -20.33 28.79 23.42
C SER A 229 -21.52 29.19 24.31
N PHE A 230 -22.74 29.09 23.77
CA PHE A 230 -23.96 29.31 24.52
C PHE A 230 -24.13 28.30 25.66
N LYS A 231 -24.01 26.99 25.37
CA LYS A 231 -24.08 25.93 26.38
C LYS A 231 -23.00 26.09 27.45
N SER A 232 -21.77 26.43 27.06
CA SER A 232 -20.69 26.70 28.02
C SER A 232 -21.08 27.79 29.01
N LYS A 233 -21.47 28.98 28.51
CA LYS A 233 -21.87 30.09 29.37
C LYS A 233 -23.11 29.73 30.21
N TYR A 234 -24.04 28.93 29.67
CA TYR A 234 -25.26 28.50 30.38
C TYR A 234 -24.92 27.63 31.58
N TYR A 235 -24.10 26.60 31.39
CA TYR A 235 -23.70 25.72 32.48
C TYR A 235 -22.79 26.44 33.50
N THR A 236 -22.05 27.47 33.10
CA THR A 236 -21.35 28.36 34.04
C THR A 236 -22.35 29.12 34.92
N ALA A 237 -23.40 29.73 34.34
CA ALA A 237 -24.44 30.40 35.12
C ALA A 237 -25.18 29.43 36.06
N VAL A 238 -25.51 28.23 35.58
CA VAL A 238 -26.13 27.16 36.39
C VAL A 238 -25.23 26.74 37.55
N SER A 239 -23.92 26.61 37.32
CA SER A 239 -22.95 26.25 38.35
C SER A 239 -22.94 27.25 39.51
N TYR A 240 -22.80 28.54 39.20
CA TYR A 240 -22.77 29.59 40.23
C TYR A 240 -24.14 29.83 40.87
N TYR A 241 -25.25 29.64 40.15
CA TYR A 241 -26.58 29.63 40.75
C TYR A 241 -26.73 28.52 41.80
N ARG A 242 -26.31 27.28 41.47
CA ARG A 242 -26.32 26.17 42.44
C ARG A 242 -25.33 26.40 43.58
N SER A 243 -24.19 27.03 43.33
CA SER A 243 -23.25 27.47 44.38
C SER A 243 -23.92 28.46 45.33
N ALA A 244 -24.63 29.47 44.81
CA ALA A 244 -25.33 30.43 45.65
C ALA A 244 -26.37 29.77 46.55
N LEU A 245 -27.19 28.84 46.02
CA LEU A 245 -28.14 28.08 46.82
C LEU A 245 -27.45 27.28 47.94
N LEU A 246 -26.30 26.66 47.66
CA LEU A 246 -25.49 25.99 48.68
C LEU A 246 -24.99 26.97 49.76
N GLN A 247 -24.62 28.18 49.39
CA GLN A 247 -24.16 29.19 50.35
C GLN A 247 -25.33 29.70 51.21
N LEU A 248 -26.54 29.82 50.64
CA LEU A 248 -27.76 30.14 51.39
C LEU A 248 -28.08 29.04 52.43
N GLU A 249 -27.97 27.76 52.06
CA GLU A 249 -28.11 26.64 53.01
C GLU A 249 -27.10 26.73 54.18
N LYS A 250 -25.91 27.26 53.90
CA LYS A 250 -24.84 27.47 54.89
C LYS A 250 -24.93 28.81 55.63
N GLN A 251 -25.96 29.63 55.35
CA GLN A 251 -26.13 30.98 55.90
C GLN A 251 -24.99 31.95 55.53
N ASN A 252 -24.30 31.72 54.41
CA ASN A 252 -23.27 32.61 53.86
C ASN A 252 -23.88 33.56 52.81
N PHE A 253 -24.73 34.48 53.26
CA PHE A 253 -25.49 35.40 52.42
C PHE A 253 -24.60 36.31 51.55
N ALA A 254 -23.51 36.87 52.08
CA ALA A 254 -22.63 37.73 51.28
C ALA A 254 -21.96 36.98 50.11
N GLN A 255 -21.62 35.70 50.31
CA GLN A 255 -21.08 34.86 49.24
C GLN A 255 -22.17 34.47 48.23
N ALA A 256 -23.39 34.18 48.71
CA ALA A 256 -24.52 33.88 47.85
C ALA A 256 -24.88 35.06 46.93
N ILE A 257 -24.87 36.29 47.46
CA ILE A 257 -25.06 37.52 46.68
C ILE A 257 -23.98 37.61 45.58
N CYS A 258 -22.70 37.46 45.93
CA CYS A 258 -21.59 37.50 44.97
C CYS A 258 -21.77 36.48 43.82
N ASP A 259 -22.10 35.24 44.16
CA ASP A 259 -22.31 34.15 43.19
C ASP A 259 -23.54 34.41 42.30
N LEU A 260 -24.66 34.90 42.86
CA LEU A 260 -25.87 35.26 42.11
C LEU A 260 -25.63 36.45 41.16
N THR A 261 -24.97 37.51 41.63
CA THR A 261 -24.61 38.66 40.80
C THR A 261 -23.74 38.21 39.61
N TYR A 262 -22.79 37.30 39.85
CA TYR A 262 -21.95 36.75 38.80
C TYR A 262 -22.75 35.93 37.78
N ALA A 263 -23.59 35.00 38.23
CA ALA A 263 -24.47 34.21 37.36
C ALA A 263 -25.39 35.10 36.49
N LEU A 264 -26.01 36.12 37.09
CA LEU A 264 -26.83 37.10 36.36
C LEU A 264 -26.03 37.92 35.35
N SER A 265 -24.78 38.28 35.67
CA SER A 265 -23.90 39.00 34.74
C SER A 265 -23.61 38.20 33.47
N ILE A 266 -23.55 36.87 33.57
CA ILE A 266 -23.37 35.96 32.44
C ILE A 266 -24.66 35.91 31.62
N LEU A 267 -25.81 35.71 32.27
CA LEU A 267 -27.12 35.67 31.59
C LEU A 267 -27.43 36.97 30.84
N LYS A 268 -27.03 38.14 31.38
CA LYS A 268 -27.17 39.44 30.70
C LYS A 268 -26.38 39.55 29.38
N LYS A 269 -25.30 38.78 29.23
CA LYS A 269 -24.44 38.77 28.03
C LYS A 269 -24.88 37.73 27.00
N MET A 270 -25.97 37.01 27.25
CA MET A 270 -26.50 35.99 26.35
C MET A 270 -27.74 36.45 25.61
N THR A 271 -27.98 35.87 24.45
CA THR A 271 -29.28 35.88 23.81
C THR A 271 -30.19 34.88 24.53
N LEU A 272 -31.22 35.37 25.22
CA LEU A 272 -32.11 34.54 26.02
C LEU A 272 -33.37 34.19 25.22
N ASN A 273 -33.86 32.98 25.39
CA ASN A 273 -35.22 32.61 25.01
C ASN A 273 -36.18 32.79 26.20
N ASP A 274 -37.48 32.66 25.95
CA ASP A 274 -38.53 32.98 26.93
C ASP A 274 -38.33 32.25 28.27
N SER A 275 -38.01 30.95 28.26
CA SER A 275 -37.77 30.20 29.50
C SER A 275 -36.51 30.65 30.27
N LEU A 276 -35.47 31.14 29.60
CA LEU A 276 -34.30 31.70 30.29
C LEU A 276 -34.56 33.12 30.79
N VAL A 277 -35.47 33.85 30.16
CA VAL A 277 -35.93 35.15 30.66
C VAL A 277 -36.66 34.96 31.99
N GLU A 278 -37.56 33.98 32.08
CA GLU A 278 -38.23 33.62 33.35
C GLU A 278 -37.21 33.25 34.44
N TRP A 279 -36.29 32.32 34.15
CA TRP A 279 -35.27 31.92 35.12
C TRP A 279 -34.37 33.08 35.56
N LYS A 280 -34.07 34.02 34.66
CA LYS A 280 -33.34 35.23 35.00
C LYS A 280 -34.12 36.12 35.96
N ILE A 281 -35.42 36.31 35.74
CA ILE A 281 -36.29 37.09 36.65
C ILE A 281 -36.33 36.43 38.03
N ASP A 282 -36.50 35.12 38.10
CA ASP A 282 -36.48 34.37 39.37
C ASP A 282 -35.16 34.56 40.12
N MET A 283 -34.03 34.48 39.41
CA MET A 283 -32.70 34.69 39.97
C MET A 283 -32.49 36.15 40.43
N GLN A 284 -33.08 37.13 39.74
CA GLN A 284 -33.07 38.54 40.16
C GLN A 284 -33.89 38.75 41.44
N ASN A 285 -35.09 38.19 41.52
CA ASN A 285 -35.93 38.26 42.71
C ASN A 285 -35.26 37.60 43.93
N LEU A 286 -34.58 36.46 43.72
CA LEU A 286 -33.80 35.79 44.76
C LEU A 286 -32.63 36.65 45.23
N LEU A 287 -31.92 37.30 44.30
CA LEU A 287 -30.83 38.23 44.64
C LEU A 287 -31.35 39.40 45.48
N GLU A 288 -32.39 40.10 45.04
CA GLU A 288 -32.95 41.25 45.74
C GLU A 288 -33.44 40.88 47.16
N THR A 289 -34.08 39.71 47.30
CA THR A 289 -34.51 39.20 48.61
C THR A 289 -33.31 38.92 49.51
N THR A 290 -32.26 38.27 48.97
CA THR A 290 -31.05 37.93 49.71
C THR A 290 -30.25 39.17 50.12
N GLU A 291 -30.13 40.17 49.24
CA GLU A 291 -29.50 41.45 49.52
C GLU A 291 -30.23 42.19 50.63
N ARG A 292 -31.56 42.31 50.53
CA ARG A 292 -32.38 42.94 51.56
C ARG A 292 -32.22 42.26 52.92
N ASP A 293 -32.25 40.93 52.96
CA ASP A 293 -32.12 40.18 54.21
C ASP A 293 -30.70 40.30 54.79
N ASN A 294 -29.66 40.36 53.95
CA ASN A 294 -28.30 40.61 54.42
C ASN A 294 -28.14 42.05 54.95
N ASP A 295 -28.75 43.04 54.30
CA ASP A 295 -28.65 44.45 54.70
C ASP A 295 -29.45 44.76 55.98
N LEU A 296 -30.53 44.02 56.26
CA LEU A 296 -31.41 44.27 57.41
C LEU A 296 -31.21 43.31 58.58
N ILE A 297 -30.78 42.07 58.33
CA ILE A 297 -30.78 41.00 59.34
C ILE A 297 -29.35 40.47 59.60
N TYR A 298 -28.65 40.01 58.57
CA TYR A 298 -27.42 39.23 58.76
C TYR A 298 -26.13 40.08 58.79
N LEU A 299 -26.13 41.23 58.11
CA LEU A 299 -25.06 42.22 58.08
C LEU A 299 -23.67 41.64 57.76
N GLN A 300 -23.60 40.65 56.87
CA GLN A 300 -22.32 40.06 56.46
C GLN A 300 -21.57 41.00 55.51
N ALA A 301 -20.26 41.11 55.69
CA ALA A 301 -19.39 41.94 54.86
C ALA A 301 -19.39 41.47 53.40
N SER A 302 -19.44 42.42 52.46
CA SER A 302 -19.50 42.13 51.04
C SER A 302 -18.26 41.37 50.53
N VAL A 303 -18.50 40.40 49.65
CA VAL A 303 -17.45 39.57 49.05
C VAL A 303 -17.30 39.92 47.58
N GLN A 304 -16.06 40.11 47.13
CA GLN A 304 -15.78 40.45 45.73
C GLN A 304 -15.42 39.25 44.85
N LYS A 305 -15.05 38.11 45.45
CA LYS A 305 -14.62 36.92 44.73
C LYS A 305 -15.68 35.82 44.82
N VAL A 306 -16.05 35.28 43.66
CA VAL A 306 -16.97 34.15 43.57
C VAL A 306 -16.44 32.90 44.28
N SER A 307 -17.35 32.01 44.67
CA SER A 307 -17.01 30.78 45.37
C SER A 307 -16.03 29.92 44.55
N PRO A 308 -14.96 29.39 45.17
CA PRO A 308 -14.07 28.46 44.49
C PRO A 308 -14.74 27.10 44.31
N ILE A 309 -15.20 26.80 43.09
CA ILE A 309 -15.82 25.52 42.74
C ILE A 309 -14.79 24.61 42.08
N LYS A 310 -14.57 23.40 42.63
CA LYS A 310 -13.72 22.38 42.01
C LYS A 310 -14.56 21.55 41.03
N PRO A 311 -14.25 21.54 39.73
CA PRO A 311 -15.04 20.78 38.76
C PRO A 311 -14.98 19.27 39.06
N ALA A 312 -16.02 18.55 38.68
CA ALA A 312 -16.14 17.11 38.87
C ALA A 312 -16.22 16.39 37.51
N VAL A 313 -15.10 15.83 37.06
CA VAL A 313 -15.02 15.00 35.85
C VAL A 313 -15.50 13.59 36.16
N ILE A 314 -16.61 13.18 35.54
CA ILE A 314 -17.18 11.83 35.67
C ILE A 314 -17.04 11.03 34.37
N VAL A 315 -16.81 11.73 33.24
CA VAL A 315 -16.76 11.13 31.92
C VAL A 315 -15.34 11.16 31.35
N GLN A 316 -15.00 10.12 30.61
CA GLN A 316 -13.77 9.97 29.84
C GLN A 316 -14.11 9.24 28.53
N PRO A 317 -13.30 9.40 27.47
CA PRO A 317 -13.48 8.65 26.24
C PRO A 317 -13.41 7.14 26.50
N GLU A 318 -14.37 6.40 25.96
CA GLU A 318 -14.38 4.94 26.03
C GLU A 318 -14.38 4.38 24.62
N PHE A 319 -13.55 3.36 24.37
CA PHE A 319 -13.65 2.63 23.11
C PHE A 319 -14.58 1.44 23.31
N PHE A 320 -15.38 1.12 22.29
CA PHE A 320 -16.18 -0.09 22.36
C PHE A 320 -15.22 -1.29 22.48
N LYS A 321 -15.62 -2.31 23.23
CA LYS A 321 -14.84 -3.55 23.25
C LYS A 321 -14.84 -4.07 21.82
N GLU A 322 -13.68 -4.02 21.16
CA GLU A 322 -13.49 -4.76 19.91
C GLU A 322 -13.93 -6.19 20.25
N ILE A 323 -14.97 -6.68 19.57
CA ILE A 323 -15.44 -8.06 19.75
C ILE A 323 -14.19 -8.91 19.64
N ASP A 324 -13.94 -9.75 20.65
CA ASP A 324 -12.74 -10.57 20.76
C ASP A 324 -12.74 -11.54 19.56
N MET A 325 -12.25 -11.07 18.41
CA MET A 325 -12.27 -11.75 17.12
C MET A 325 -11.19 -12.82 17.04
N LYS A 326 -10.89 -13.49 18.16
CA LYS A 326 -10.17 -14.77 18.09
C LYS A 326 -10.93 -15.80 17.24
N ASP A 327 -12.25 -15.60 17.05
CA ASP A 327 -13.13 -16.51 16.32
C ASP A 327 -13.53 -16.05 14.90
N ASN A 328 -13.14 -14.85 14.44
CA ASN A 328 -13.41 -14.39 13.06
C ASN A 328 -12.08 -14.13 12.33
N GLU A 329 -11.34 -15.20 12.05
CA GLU A 329 -10.10 -15.17 11.25
C GLU A 329 -10.39 -14.95 9.75
N MET A 330 -11.08 -13.86 9.40
CA MET A 330 -11.19 -13.39 8.02
C MET A 330 -9.78 -13.22 7.43
N PHE A 331 -9.58 -13.69 6.20
CA PHE A 331 -8.30 -13.64 5.49
C PHE A 331 -7.14 -14.43 6.14
N LYS A 332 -7.43 -15.47 6.92
CA LYS A 332 -6.39 -16.37 7.49
C LYS A 332 -5.47 -16.97 6.43
N ASN A 333 -6.05 -17.33 5.29
CA ASN A 333 -5.33 -17.97 4.20
C ASN A 333 -4.50 -16.98 3.38
N LEU A 334 -4.76 -15.68 3.52
CA LEU A 334 -4.02 -14.62 2.84
C LEU A 334 -2.69 -14.35 3.57
N LEU A 335 -1.60 -14.49 2.83
CA LEU A 335 -0.26 -14.13 3.31
C LEU A 335 -0.06 -12.62 3.20
N PRO A 336 0.59 -11.97 4.18
CA PRO A 336 1.00 -10.57 4.02
C PRO A 336 1.98 -10.39 2.86
N VAL A 337 1.94 -9.22 2.21
CA VAL A 337 2.90 -8.86 1.15
C VAL A 337 4.35 -8.95 1.62
N ASP A 338 4.64 -8.53 2.85
CA ASP A 338 6.00 -8.56 3.40
C ASP A 338 6.62 -9.97 3.37
N VAL A 339 5.80 -11.01 3.55
CA VAL A 339 6.25 -12.42 3.50
C VAL A 339 6.62 -12.81 2.07
N ILE A 340 5.87 -12.30 1.08
CA ILE A 340 6.08 -12.57 -0.33
C ILE A 340 7.33 -11.83 -0.83
N GLU A 341 7.45 -10.55 -0.52
CA GLU A 341 8.63 -9.73 -0.87
C GLU A 341 9.89 -10.28 -0.21
N SER A 342 9.80 -10.75 1.03
CA SER A 342 10.91 -11.45 1.67
C SER A 342 11.28 -12.71 0.88
N CYS A 343 10.32 -13.52 0.46
CA CYS A 343 10.58 -14.74 -0.29
C CYS A 343 11.26 -14.49 -1.65
N SER A 344 10.85 -13.45 -2.39
CA SER A 344 11.49 -13.09 -3.66
C SER A 344 12.93 -12.61 -3.40
N ALA A 345 13.13 -11.74 -2.41
CA ALA A 345 14.46 -11.24 -2.03
C ALA A 345 15.41 -12.38 -1.61
N PHE A 346 14.92 -13.35 -0.82
CA PHE A 346 15.72 -14.51 -0.45
C PHE A 346 16.02 -15.43 -1.65
N SER A 347 15.09 -15.57 -2.60
CA SER A 347 15.32 -16.39 -3.79
C SER A 347 16.43 -15.79 -4.66
N GLU A 348 16.41 -14.47 -4.87
CA GLU A 348 17.48 -13.75 -5.56
C GLU A 348 18.82 -13.88 -4.82
N ARG A 349 18.81 -13.76 -3.48
CA ARG A 349 20.01 -13.93 -2.65
C ARG A 349 20.59 -15.35 -2.75
N VAL A 350 19.76 -16.39 -2.87
CA VAL A 350 20.21 -17.77 -3.12
C VAL A 350 20.87 -17.90 -4.50
N GLU A 351 20.24 -17.36 -5.55
CA GLU A 351 20.79 -17.41 -6.91
C GLU A 351 22.15 -16.70 -6.98
N ASN A 352 22.26 -15.51 -6.38
CA ASN A 352 23.53 -14.78 -6.29
C ASN A 352 24.59 -15.59 -5.53
N TYR A 353 24.22 -16.20 -4.41
CA TYR A 353 25.14 -17.04 -3.64
C TYR A 353 25.71 -18.21 -4.46
N VAL A 354 24.86 -18.94 -5.20
CA VAL A 354 25.28 -20.06 -6.05
C VAL A 354 26.15 -19.56 -7.21
N ASN A 355 25.77 -18.44 -7.83
CA ASN A 355 26.54 -17.85 -8.92
C ASN A 355 27.94 -17.42 -8.48
N GLU A 356 28.06 -16.71 -7.36
CA GLU A 356 29.33 -16.21 -6.83
C GLU A 356 30.26 -17.32 -6.33
N ASN A 357 29.72 -18.31 -5.63
CA ASN A 357 30.54 -19.31 -4.94
C ASN A 357 30.76 -20.62 -5.72
N ILE A 358 29.89 -20.93 -6.71
CA ILE A 358 29.97 -22.18 -7.47
C ILE A 358 30.19 -21.90 -8.96
N THR A 359 29.26 -21.18 -9.59
CA THR A 359 29.25 -21.03 -11.06
C THR A 359 30.43 -20.20 -11.57
N ASN A 360 30.66 -19.02 -11.01
CA ASN A 360 31.70 -18.09 -11.45
C ASN A 360 33.12 -18.65 -11.22
N PRO A 361 33.45 -19.25 -10.06
CA PRO A 361 34.76 -19.86 -9.83
C PRO A 361 35.06 -20.99 -10.83
N LEU A 362 34.10 -21.88 -11.09
CA LEU A 362 34.29 -22.98 -12.03
C LEU A 362 34.47 -22.47 -13.47
N LYS A 363 33.69 -21.48 -13.90
CA LYS A 363 33.86 -20.83 -15.22
C LYS A 363 35.22 -20.13 -15.35
N ALA A 364 35.66 -19.42 -14.30
CA ALA A 364 36.95 -18.76 -14.29
C ALA A 364 38.11 -19.77 -14.37
N MET A 365 38.03 -20.88 -13.62
CA MET A 365 39.03 -21.96 -13.69
C MET A 365 39.09 -22.60 -15.08
N ASN A 366 37.95 -22.79 -15.74
CA ASN A 366 37.91 -23.28 -17.12
C ASN A 366 38.59 -22.32 -18.09
N LYS A 367 38.33 -21.01 -17.95
CA LYS A 367 38.98 -19.98 -18.77
C LYS A 367 40.50 -20.01 -18.60
N ILE A 368 40.99 -20.04 -17.36
CA ILE A 368 42.44 -20.07 -17.08
C ILE A 368 43.10 -21.34 -17.65
N LEU A 369 42.47 -22.52 -17.53
CA LEU A 369 43.01 -23.75 -18.12
C LEU A 369 43.13 -23.66 -19.65
N LEU A 370 42.08 -23.15 -20.31
CA LEU A 370 42.05 -23.02 -21.77
C LEU A 370 43.09 -22.00 -22.27
N GLU A 371 43.41 -20.96 -21.49
CA GLU A 371 44.42 -19.96 -21.84
C GLU A 371 45.87 -20.48 -21.75
N ASN A 372 46.15 -21.46 -20.88
CA ASN A 372 47.51 -21.91 -20.55
C ASN A 372 48.00 -23.15 -21.33
N ILE A 373 47.13 -23.82 -22.08
CA ILE A 373 47.51 -24.99 -22.88
C ILE A 373 48.20 -24.54 -24.17
N SER A 374 49.41 -25.05 -24.45
CA SER A 374 50.04 -24.92 -25.77
C SER A 374 49.40 -25.94 -26.72
N PHE A 375 48.64 -25.45 -27.71
CA PHE A 375 47.67 -26.19 -28.53
C PHE A 375 48.26 -27.21 -29.53
N SER A 376 49.44 -27.79 -29.30
CA SER A 376 50.04 -28.75 -30.25
C SER A 376 49.31 -30.10 -30.33
N GLY A 377 48.25 -30.32 -29.54
CA GLY A 377 47.50 -31.58 -29.49
C GLY A 377 45.98 -31.40 -29.38
N VAL A 378 45.45 -30.24 -29.74
CA VAL A 378 44.04 -29.88 -29.55
C VAL A 378 43.30 -29.77 -30.90
N PHE A 379 43.85 -30.39 -31.93
CA PHE A 379 43.34 -30.35 -33.28
C PHE A 379 41.85 -30.74 -33.33
N GLU A 380 41.45 -31.85 -32.72
CA GLU A 380 40.06 -32.34 -32.78
C GLU A 380 38.99 -31.44 -32.15
N SER A 381 39.32 -30.58 -31.18
CA SER A 381 38.31 -29.74 -30.51
C SER A 381 38.25 -28.30 -31.06
N MET A 382 39.11 -27.97 -32.00
CA MET A 382 39.16 -26.67 -32.67
C MET A 382 38.45 -26.69 -34.02
N TYR A 383 38.39 -27.85 -34.66
CA TYR A 383 37.57 -28.02 -35.85
C TYR A 383 36.10 -28.16 -35.46
N ILE A 384 35.25 -27.57 -36.28
CA ILE A 384 33.81 -27.81 -36.24
C ILE A 384 33.44 -28.75 -37.38
N THR A 385 32.42 -29.56 -37.15
CA THR A 385 31.88 -30.40 -38.22
C THR A 385 31.18 -29.55 -39.28
N GLU A 386 31.09 -30.05 -40.51
CA GLU A 386 30.31 -29.41 -41.57
C GLU A 386 28.85 -29.15 -41.12
N GLN A 387 28.30 -30.08 -40.34
CA GLN A 387 26.96 -29.95 -39.76
C GLN A 387 26.84 -28.80 -38.74
N GLU A 388 27.90 -28.53 -37.98
CA GLU A 388 27.94 -27.39 -37.04
C GLU A 388 28.12 -26.07 -37.78
N TRP A 389 28.91 -26.03 -38.85
CA TRP A 389 29.01 -24.87 -39.74
C TRP A 389 27.63 -24.51 -40.33
N ASP A 390 26.99 -25.50 -40.96
CA ASP A 390 25.64 -25.37 -41.53
C ASP A 390 24.63 -24.92 -40.46
N SER A 391 24.76 -25.43 -39.23
CA SER A 391 23.90 -25.03 -38.11
C SER A 391 24.09 -23.58 -37.67
N TYR A 392 25.31 -23.03 -37.75
CA TYR A 392 25.56 -21.63 -37.43
C TYR A 392 25.03 -20.71 -38.53
N GLU A 393 25.25 -21.07 -39.80
CA GLU A 393 24.70 -20.34 -40.95
C GLU A 393 23.16 -20.33 -40.91
N ALA A 394 22.53 -21.49 -40.65
CA ALA A 394 21.10 -21.59 -40.43
C ALA A 394 20.63 -20.74 -39.24
N SER A 395 21.36 -20.76 -38.13
CA SER A 395 20.99 -19.97 -36.94
C SER A 395 21.07 -18.46 -37.17
N LEU A 396 22.06 -17.97 -37.93
CA LEU A 396 22.13 -16.56 -38.31
C LEU A 396 20.96 -16.16 -39.21
N LYS A 397 20.57 -17.05 -40.13
CA LYS A 397 19.38 -16.86 -40.96
C LYS A 397 18.09 -16.85 -40.13
N ASP A 398 17.95 -17.74 -39.16
CA ASP A 398 16.81 -17.78 -38.23
C ASP A 398 16.69 -16.45 -37.46
N LEU A 399 17.80 -15.91 -36.96
CA LEU A 399 17.81 -14.61 -36.25
C LEU A 399 17.29 -13.49 -37.15
N ASN A 400 17.69 -13.46 -38.42
CA ASN A 400 17.18 -12.51 -39.40
C ASN A 400 15.67 -12.69 -39.65
N GLU A 401 15.17 -13.93 -39.74
CA GLU A 401 13.74 -14.20 -39.90
C GLU A 401 12.92 -13.74 -38.70
N ILE A 402 13.39 -14.01 -37.47
CA ILE A 402 12.75 -13.56 -36.23
C ILE A 402 12.74 -12.02 -36.16
N ARG A 403 13.84 -11.38 -36.54
CA ARG A 403 13.92 -9.91 -36.64
C ARG A 403 12.89 -9.36 -37.61
N ASN A 404 12.79 -9.93 -38.80
CA ASN A 404 11.80 -9.49 -39.81
C ASN A 404 10.38 -9.66 -39.29
N TYR A 405 10.09 -10.75 -38.58
CA TYR A 405 8.82 -10.94 -37.89
C TYR A 405 8.56 -9.83 -36.88
N ILE A 406 9.51 -9.53 -35.98
CA ILE A 406 9.40 -8.46 -34.98
C ILE A 406 9.12 -7.11 -35.62
N THR A 407 9.90 -6.72 -36.64
CA THR A 407 9.72 -5.45 -37.35
C THR A 407 8.36 -5.37 -38.03
N SER A 408 7.92 -6.46 -38.67
CA SER A 408 6.59 -6.52 -39.29
C SER A 408 5.47 -6.37 -38.25
N LYS A 409 5.66 -6.95 -37.06
CA LYS A 409 4.69 -6.95 -35.98
C LYS A 409 4.57 -5.58 -35.32
N LEU A 410 5.70 -4.93 -35.02
CA LEU A 410 5.74 -3.56 -34.50
C LEU A 410 5.06 -2.59 -35.46
N LYS A 411 5.34 -2.71 -36.77
CA LYS A 411 4.69 -1.92 -37.81
C LYS A 411 3.18 -2.15 -37.84
N SER A 412 2.72 -3.39 -37.73
CA SER A 412 1.30 -3.73 -37.66
C SER A 412 0.63 -3.10 -36.44
N LEU A 413 1.24 -3.19 -35.25
CA LEU A 413 0.68 -2.60 -34.02
C LEU A 413 0.58 -1.08 -34.11
N ARG A 414 1.61 -0.43 -34.65
CA ARG A 414 1.62 1.02 -34.87
C ARG A 414 0.52 1.44 -35.84
N ASN A 415 0.31 0.68 -36.91
CA ASN A 415 -0.79 0.93 -37.84
C ASN A 415 -2.16 0.78 -37.17
N THR A 416 -2.36 -0.21 -36.29
CA THR A 416 -3.61 -0.37 -35.55
C THR A 416 -3.88 0.82 -34.63
N ILE A 417 -2.87 1.30 -33.90
CA ILE A 417 -2.99 2.50 -33.05
C ILE A 417 -3.30 3.73 -33.90
N ASN A 418 -2.56 3.95 -34.99
CA ASN A 418 -2.79 5.09 -35.88
C ASN A 418 -4.18 5.06 -36.51
N HIS A 419 -4.69 3.88 -36.86
CA HIS A 419 -6.04 3.74 -37.39
C HIS A 419 -7.11 4.14 -36.36
N GLU A 420 -6.93 3.79 -35.08
CA GLU A 420 -7.85 4.23 -34.02
C GLU A 420 -7.83 5.75 -33.83
N ILE A 421 -6.64 6.34 -33.85
CA ILE A 421 -6.42 7.80 -33.80
C ILE A 421 -7.17 8.47 -34.96
N ASP A 422 -6.95 8.00 -36.19
CA ASP A 422 -7.57 8.56 -37.40
C ASP A 422 -9.11 8.48 -37.34
N GLU A 423 -9.66 7.34 -36.92
CA GLU A 423 -11.12 7.18 -36.75
C GLU A 423 -11.67 8.12 -35.67
N ASN A 424 -10.98 8.27 -34.54
CA ASN A 424 -11.44 9.18 -33.49
C ASN A 424 -11.32 10.65 -33.90
N GLU A 425 -10.28 11.03 -34.66
CA GLU A 425 -10.19 12.36 -35.26
C GLU A 425 -11.36 12.65 -36.20
N GLU A 426 -11.81 11.68 -36.99
CA GLU A 426 -12.98 11.83 -37.84
C GLU A 426 -14.24 12.14 -37.01
N MET A 427 -14.40 11.46 -35.87
CA MET A 427 -15.51 11.73 -34.94
C MET A 427 -15.41 13.11 -34.28
N ILE A 428 -14.20 13.56 -33.93
CA ILE A 428 -13.96 14.92 -33.44
C ILE A 428 -14.34 15.95 -34.51
N ARG A 429 -14.01 15.71 -35.78
CA ARG A 429 -14.41 16.59 -36.90
C ARG A 429 -15.92 16.64 -37.08
N LYS A 430 -16.62 15.51 -36.88
CA LYS A 430 -18.10 15.43 -37.00
C LYS A 430 -18.86 16.11 -35.86
N HIS A 431 -18.45 15.89 -34.61
CA HIS A 431 -19.23 16.34 -33.43
C HIS A 431 -18.64 17.57 -32.71
N GLY A 432 -17.40 17.94 -33.02
CA GLY A 432 -16.66 19.04 -32.38
C GLY A 432 -16.14 18.70 -30.97
N GLN A 433 -15.02 19.32 -30.59
CA GLN A 433 -14.30 19.05 -29.33
C GLN A 433 -15.10 19.35 -28.05
N ILE A 434 -16.16 20.16 -28.13
CA ILE A 434 -17.00 20.49 -26.96
C ILE A 434 -17.93 19.32 -26.60
N ARG A 435 -18.43 18.60 -27.62
CA ARG A 435 -19.38 17.48 -27.44
C ARG A 435 -18.67 16.14 -27.40
N TRP A 436 -17.57 16.01 -28.14
CA TRP A 436 -16.75 14.81 -28.20
C TRP A 436 -15.60 14.87 -27.18
N LYS A 437 -15.75 14.18 -26.06
CA LYS A 437 -14.79 14.17 -24.94
C LYS A 437 -13.69 13.11 -25.01
N VAL A 438 -13.69 12.22 -26.00
CA VAL A 438 -12.63 11.20 -26.16
C VAL A 438 -11.46 11.84 -26.89
N GLU A 439 -10.33 12.01 -26.20
CA GLU A 439 -9.11 12.55 -26.77
C GLU A 439 -8.53 11.59 -27.81
N SER A 440 -8.02 12.13 -28.94
CA SER A 440 -7.41 11.32 -29.99
C SER A 440 -6.07 10.71 -29.57
N ILE A 441 -5.28 11.44 -28.80
CA ILE A 441 -4.05 10.94 -28.20
C ILE A 441 -4.11 11.21 -26.70
N ASP A 442 -4.51 10.21 -25.94
CA ASP A 442 -4.49 10.23 -24.47
C ASP A 442 -3.14 9.72 -23.92
N ASP A 443 -2.98 9.75 -22.61
CA ASP A 443 -1.76 9.29 -21.95
C ASP A 443 -1.49 7.79 -22.17
N GLY A 444 -2.55 6.99 -22.39
CA GLY A 444 -2.43 5.57 -22.72
C GLY A 444 -1.79 5.36 -24.10
N ILE A 445 -2.31 6.02 -25.13
CA ILE A 445 -1.76 5.98 -26.50
C ILE A 445 -0.33 6.51 -26.52
N ARG A 446 -0.03 7.61 -25.82
CA ARG A 446 1.35 8.13 -25.71
C ARG A 446 2.28 7.10 -25.09
N GLY A 447 1.84 6.45 -24.01
CA GLY A 447 2.59 5.39 -23.35
C GLY A 447 2.88 4.22 -24.30
N TYR A 448 1.87 3.72 -25.00
CA TYR A 448 2.04 2.61 -25.94
C TYR A 448 2.93 2.96 -27.13
N LEU A 449 2.81 4.16 -27.72
CA LEU A 449 3.67 4.59 -28.81
C LEU A 449 5.13 4.73 -28.36
N SER A 450 5.38 5.28 -27.16
CA SER A 450 6.73 5.38 -26.60
C SER A 450 7.32 4.00 -26.30
N ASP A 451 6.52 3.07 -25.78
CA ASP A 451 6.96 1.70 -25.55
C ASP A 451 7.32 0.97 -26.85
N LEU A 452 6.51 1.13 -27.91
CA LEU A 452 6.81 0.55 -29.22
C LEU A 452 8.11 1.13 -29.81
N GLU A 453 8.34 2.43 -29.66
CA GLU A 453 9.58 3.09 -30.10
C GLU A 453 10.81 2.57 -29.33
N ARG A 454 10.68 2.34 -28.02
CA ARG A 454 11.75 1.70 -27.23
C ARG A 454 12.07 0.30 -27.72
N ILE A 455 11.05 -0.51 -27.99
CA ILE A 455 11.24 -1.88 -28.51
C ILE A 455 11.87 -1.85 -29.91
N GLU A 456 11.47 -0.90 -30.75
CA GLU A 456 12.07 -0.67 -32.08
C GLU A 456 13.56 -0.32 -31.97
N ASN A 457 13.94 0.55 -31.03
CA ASN A 457 15.35 0.87 -30.77
C ASN A 457 16.15 -0.36 -30.30
N TYR A 458 15.59 -1.19 -29.41
CA TYR A 458 16.25 -2.44 -29.01
C TYR A 458 16.41 -3.42 -30.18
N ALA A 459 15.42 -3.51 -31.06
CA ALA A 459 15.51 -4.35 -32.26
C ALA A 459 16.61 -3.84 -33.23
N LEU A 460 16.78 -2.52 -33.36
CA LEU A 460 17.85 -1.90 -34.16
C LEU A 460 19.24 -2.15 -33.54
N ASP A 461 19.38 -2.08 -32.22
CA ASP A 461 20.64 -2.42 -31.55
C ASP A 461 20.99 -3.91 -31.74
N GLY A 462 20.00 -4.79 -31.63
CA GLY A 462 20.15 -6.21 -31.94
C GLY A 462 20.59 -6.44 -33.38
N GLN A 463 19.98 -5.73 -34.33
CA GLN A 463 20.36 -5.79 -35.74
C GLN A 463 21.82 -5.41 -35.96
N ARG A 464 22.34 -4.37 -35.30
CA ARG A 464 23.75 -3.98 -35.42
C ARG A 464 24.67 -5.13 -34.99
N ILE A 465 24.39 -5.74 -33.84
CA ILE A 465 25.19 -6.86 -33.31
C ILE A 465 25.12 -8.07 -34.23
N ASP A 466 23.94 -8.38 -34.78
CA ASP A 466 23.79 -9.47 -35.73
C ASP A 466 24.60 -9.22 -37.01
N THR A 467 24.56 -8.00 -37.57
CA THR A 467 25.34 -7.66 -38.77
C THR A 467 26.85 -7.72 -38.52
N GLU A 468 27.30 -7.32 -37.33
CA GLU A 468 28.70 -7.49 -36.91
C GLU A 468 29.06 -8.98 -36.79
N THR A 469 28.14 -9.80 -36.25
CA THR A 469 28.33 -11.24 -36.09
C THR A 469 28.34 -11.98 -37.43
N GLU A 470 27.47 -11.60 -38.37
CA GLU A 470 27.47 -12.09 -39.76
C GLU A 470 28.78 -11.74 -40.46
N HIS A 471 29.28 -10.50 -40.29
CA HIS A 471 30.57 -10.10 -40.83
C HIS A 471 31.72 -10.91 -40.21
N LEU A 472 31.74 -11.06 -38.88
CA LEU A 472 32.74 -11.88 -38.18
C LEU A 472 32.72 -13.33 -38.68
N PHE A 473 31.54 -13.92 -38.84
CA PHE A 473 31.40 -15.26 -39.39
C PHE A 473 31.90 -15.33 -40.84
N GLY A 474 31.61 -14.34 -41.67
CA GLY A 474 32.09 -14.26 -43.06
C GLY A 474 33.62 -14.06 -43.20
N THR A 475 34.31 -13.59 -42.16
CA THR A 475 35.79 -13.50 -42.15
C THR A 475 36.48 -14.83 -41.84
N LEU A 476 35.72 -15.86 -41.41
CA LEU A 476 36.27 -17.18 -41.14
C LEU A 476 36.53 -17.92 -42.46
N ASP A 477 37.74 -18.47 -42.59
CA ASP A 477 38.06 -19.41 -43.66
C ASP A 477 37.41 -20.76 -43.34
N HIS A 478 36.36 -21.11 -44.09
CA HIS A 478 35.63 -22.38 -43.97
C HIS A 478 36.58 -23.58 -43.88
N ASP A 479 37.51 -23.69 -44.84
CA ASP A 479 38.41 -24.83 -44.96
C ASP A 479 39.48 -24.84 -43.86
N LEU A 480 39.72 -23.72 -43.19
CA LEU A 480 40.59 -23.65 -42.02
C LEU A 480 39.91 -24.24 -40.78
N VAL A 481 38.59 -24.06 -40.61
CA VAL A 481 37.85 -24.46 -39.39
C VAL A 481 37.09 -25.79 -39.54
N THR A 482 36.85 -26.29 -40.76
CA THR A 482 36.11 -27.56 -41.00
C THR A 482 37.01 -28.73 -41.38
N ASN A 483 38.27 -28.51 -41.73
CA ASN A 483 39.12 -29.54 -42.33
C ASN A 483 39.76 -30.49 -41.30
N VAL A 484 39.00 -31.52 -40.93
CA VAL A 484 39.34 -32.57 -39.93
C VAL A 484 40.49 -33.49 -40.39
N THR A 485 40.86 -33.49 -41.68
CA THR A 485 41.69 -34.54 -42.30
C THR A 485 43.20 -34.53 -41.98
N LYS A 486 43.70 -33.58 -41.17
CA LYS A 486 45.13 -33.47 -40.79
C LYS A 486 45.42 -33.48 -39.29
N ALA A 487 44.51 -33.91 -38.43
CA ALA A 487 44.78 -33.98 -36.99
C ALA A 487 45.48 -35.30 -36.60
N PRO A 488 46.71 -35.29 -36.05
CA PRO A 488 47.17 -36.43 -35.26
C PRO A 488 46.43 -36.43 -33.92
N GLU A 489 45.85 -37.57 -33.52
CA GLU A 489 45.35 -37.77 -32.17
C GLU A 489 46.47 -37.44 -31.17
N SER A 490 46.20 -36.53 -30.24
CA SER A 490 47.14 -36.25 -29.18
C SER A 490 47.12 -37.39 -28.16
N ASN A 491 48.19 -38.19 -28.17
CA ASN A 491 48.48 -39.19 -27.14
C ASN A 491 48.93 -38.56 -25.80
N ASN A 492 48.75 -37.25 -25.59
CA ASN A 492 49.15 -36.59 -24.36
C ASN A 492 48.10 -36.83 -23.24
N PRO A 493 48.43 -37.60 -22.18
CA PRO A 493 47.50 -37.93 -21.11
C PRO A 493 46.97 -36.70 -20.35
N VAL A 494 47.76 -35.63 -20.26
CA VAL A 494 47.38 -34.39 -19.57
C VAL A 494 46.23 -33.67 -20.28
N LEU A 495 46.18 -33.73 -21.61
CA LEU A 495 45.09 -33.11 -22.39
C LEU A 495 43.77 -33.88 -22.25
N LYS A 496 43.81 -35.22 -22.23
CA LYS A 496 42.62 -36.05 -21.97
C LYS A 496 42.04 -35.78 -20.58
N GLU A 497 42.91 -35.57 -19.59
CA GLU A 497 42.52 -35.22 -18.24
C GLU A 497 41.82 -33.84 -18.18
N VAL A 498 42.37 -32.82 -18.86
CA VAL A 498 41.74 -31.48 -18.95
C VAL A 498 40.33 -31.55 -19.54
N PHE A 499 40.11 -32.25 -20.66
CA PHE A 499 38.78 -32.34 -21.27
C PHE A 499 37.76 -33.05 -20.37
N SER A 500 38.19 -34.10 -19.67
CA SER A 500 37.36 -34.79 -18.68
C SER A 500 36.93 -33.85 -17.54
N LEU A 501 37.86 -33.01 -17.08
CA LEU A 501 37.65 -32.04 -16.01
C LEU A 501 36.67 -30.93 -16.42
N LEU A 502 36.82 -30.37 -17.63
CA LEU A 502 35.90 -29.36 -18.18
C LEU A 502 34.46 -29.90 -18.27
N LYS A 503 34.31 -31.15 -18.72
CA LYS A 503 33.00 -31.82 -18.81
C LYS A 503 32.40 -32.03 -17.42
N GLN A 504 33.19 -32.48 -16.45
CA GLN A 504 32.74 -32.67 -15.06
C GLN A 504 32.26 -31.35 -14.43
N ARG A 505 33.02 -30.26 -14.60
CA ARG A 505 32.65 -28.94 -14.07
C ARG A 505 31.36 -28.39 -14.67
N LYS A 506 31.15 -28.59 -15.97
CA LYS A 506 29.91 -28.20 -16.64
C LYS A 506 28.70 -28.95 -16.07
N GLU A 507 28.85 -30.24 -15.78
CA GLU A 507 27.77 -31.00 -15.13
C GLU A 507 27.54 -30.55 -13.68
N HIS A 508 28.60 -30.25 -12.91
CA HIS A 508 28.46 -29.72 -11.56
C HIS A 508 27.68 -28.40 -11.50
N ILE A 509 27.95 -27.46 -12.42
CA ILE A 509 27.17 -26.22 -12.53
C ILE A 509 25.69 -26.53 -12.78
N ARG A 510 25.41 -27.44 -13.72
CA ARG A 510 24.03 -27.83 -14.07
C ARG A 510 23.30 -28.47 -12.90
N VAL A 511 23.99 -29.28 -12.10
CA VAL A 511 23.42 -29.91 -10.89
C VAL A 511 23.14 -28.86 -9.82
N ALA A 512 24.04 -27.91 -9.59
CA ALA A 512 23.84 -26.83 -8.63
C ALA A 512 22.64 -25.94 -9.00
N GLU A 513 22.52 -25.56 -10.28
CA GLU A 513 21.36 -24.80 -10.79
C GLU A 513 20.06 -25.60 -10.63
N ARG A 514 20.08 -26.91 -10.87
CA ARG A 514 18.90 -27.77 -10.67
C ARG A 514 18.48 -27.87 -9.20
N LYS A 515 19.44 -27.93 -8.26
CA LYS A 515 19.15 -27.98 -6.82
C LYS A 515 18.35 -26.77 -6.33
N ILE A 516 18.54 -25.59 -6.93
CA ILE A 516 17.74 -24.38 -6.62
C ILE A 516 16.27 -24.60 -6.98
N ILE A 517 16.00 -25.17 -8.16
CA ILE A 517 14.65 -25.42 -8.68
C ILE A 517 13.94 -26.52 -7.88
N GLU A 518 14.66 -27.59 -7.54
CA GLU A 518 14.14 -28.73 -6.80
C GLU A 518 13.80 -28.35 -5.34
N ASN A 519 14.65 -27.54 -4.70
CA ASN A 519 14.42 -27.03 -3.36
C ASN A 519 13.69 -25.69 -3.40
N LYS A 520 12.37 -25.70 -3.59
CA LYS A 520 11.58 -24.46 -3.54
C LYS A 520 11.61 -23.84 -2.13
N LEU A 521 11.98 -22.55 -2.05
CA LEU A 521 12.08 -21.80 -0.79
C LEU A 521 10.70 -21.39 -0.23
N LEU A 522 9.76 -21.04 -1.12
CA LEU A 522 8.44 -20.53 -0.77
C LEU A 522 7.66 -21.44 0.21
N PRO A 523 7.56 -22.78 0.03
CA PRO A 523 6.88 -23.64 1.00
C PRO A 523 7.52 -23.63 2.40
N LYS A 524 8.85 -23.48 2.49
CA LYS A 524 9.58 -23.43 3.76
C LYS A 524 9.30 -22.12 4.50
N ILE A 525 9.32 -20.99 3.78
CA ILE A 525 8.97 -19.67 4.34
C ILE A 525 7.51 -19.65 4.82
N ILE A 526 6.57 -20.17 4.01
CA ILE A 526 5.16 -20.23 4.39
C ILE A 526 4.94 -21.09 5.63
N SER A 527 5.57 -22.26 5.71
CA SER A 527 5.42 -23.15 6.87
C SER A 527 6.03 -22.54 8.15
N TYR A 528 7.15 -21.84 8.03
CA TYR A 528 7.75 -21.09 9.13
C TYR A 528 6.87 -19.94 9.60
N TYR A 529 6.36 -19.11 8.67
CA TYR A 529 5.45 -18.01 8.98
C TYR A 529 4.17 -18.51 9.66
N LYS A 530 3.55 -19.57 9.15
CA LYS A 530 2.34 -20.16 9.76
C LYS A 530 2.58 -20.70 11.17
N LYS A 531 3.80 -21.16 11.49
CA LYS A 531 4.15 -21.73 12.80
C LYS A 531 4.55 -20.67 13.82
N THR A 532 5.24 -19.61 13.39
CA THR A 532 5.88 -18.64 14.29
C THR A 532 5.22 -17.26 14.26
N GLY A 533 4.53 -16.90 13.18
CA GLY A 533 4.04 -15.54 12.92
C GLY A 533 5.16 -14.52 12.67
N SER A 534 6.42 -14.95 12.62
CA SER A 534 7.59 -14.07 12.43
C SER A 534 7.86 -13.81 10.95
N ILE A 535 8.31 -12.60 10.65
CA ILE A 535 8.76 -12.15 9.33
C ILE A 535 10.30 -12.29 9.19
N ASP A 536 11.00 -12.64 10.29
CA ASP A 536 12.43 -12.95 10.24
C ASP A 536 12.66 -14.38 9.75
N PHE A 537 12.99 -14.50 8.45
CA PHE A 537 13.26 -15.76 7.77
C PHE A 537 14.75 -16.10 7.65
N GLU A 538 15.66 -15.36 8.30
CA GLU A 538 17.11 -15.64 8.24
C GLU A 538 17.46 -17.08 8.70
N PRO A 539 16.82 -17.68 9.73
CA PRO A 539 17.06 -19.07 10.08
C PRO A 539 16.72 -20.05 8.95
N VAL A 540 15.63 -19.78 8.22
CA VAL A 540 15.20 -20.60 7.07
C VAL A 540 16.21 -20.51 5.93
N TYR A 541 16.77 -19.31 5.70
CA TYR A 541 17.81 -19.09 4.71
C TYR A 541 19.11 -19.82 5.07
N GLN A 542 19.57 -19.74 6.32
CA GLN A 542 20.78 -20.44 6.76
C GLN A 542 20.67 -21.96 6.59
N ASP A 543 19.53 -22.53 6.94
CA ASP A 543 19.27 -23.96 6.72
C ASP A 543 19.17 -24.31 5.24
N TYR A 544 18.71 -23.39 4.40
CA TYR A 544 18.65 -23.59 2.95
C TYR A 544 20.05 -23.62 2.31
N ILE A 545 20.93 -22.68 2.68
CA ILE A 545 22.27 -22.57 2.09
C ILE A 545 23.13 -23.80 2.35
N ARG A 546 22.93 -24.48 3.50
CA ARG A 546 23.64 -25.73 3.84
C ARG A 546 23.46 -26.85 2.81
N VAL A 547 22.42 -26.79 1.97
CA VAL A 547 22.22 -27.74 0.87
C VAL A 547 23.38 -27.70 -0.15
N PHE A 548 24.10 -26.59 -0.23
CA PHE A 548 25.22 -26.40 -1.17
C PHE A 548 26.61 -26.65 -0.56
N ASP A 549 26.70 -27.06 0.71
CA ASP A 549 27.99 -27.29 1.38
C ASP A 549 28.86 -28.33 0.66
N GLU A 550 28.24 -29.37 0.09
CA GLU A 550 28.94 -30.38 -0.70
C GLU A 550 29.45 -29.82 -2.04
N ASP A 551 28.70 -28.93 -2.68
CA ASP A 551 29.09 -28.27 -3.93
C ASP A 551 30.28 -27.34 -3.68
N LEU A 552 30.28 -26.60 -2.56
CA LEU A 552 31.41 -25.76 -2.14
C LEU A 552 32.69 -26.57 -1.92
N ASN A 553 32.57 -27.70 -1.22
CA ASN A 553 33.70 -28.63 -1.03
C ASN A 553 34.23 -29.14 -2.37
N THR A 554 33.34 -29.39 -3.33
CA THR A 554 33.71 -29.82 -4.69
C THR A 554 34.46 -28.71 -5.44
N VAL A 555 34.00 -27.46 -5.36
CA VAL A 555 34.70 -26.30 -5.96
C VAL A 555 36.11 -26.15 -5.38
N GLN A 556 36.29 -26.35 -4.07
CA GLN A 556 37.62 -26.31 -3.44
C GLN A 556 38.54 -27.43 -3.95
N LYS A 557 38.02 -28.67 -4.08
CA LYS A 557 38.77 -29.79 -4.68
C LYS A 557 39.15 -29.51 -6.13
N GLU A 558 38.22 -28.96 -6.91
CA GLU A 558 38.46 -28.60 -8.31
C GLU A 558 39.50 -27.48 -8.44
N LYS A 559 39.53 -26.53 -7.51
CA LYS A 559 40.57 -25.48 -7.45
C LYS A 559 41.96 -26.07 -7.21
N ALA A 560 42.08 -27.04 -6.31
CA ALA A 560 43.34 -27.74 -6.05
C ALA A 560 43.82 -28.51 -7.30
N LYS A 561 42.93 -29.28 -7.94
CA LYS A 561 43.24 -29.97 -9.21
C LYS A 561 43.64 -29.00 -10.32
N ASN A 562 42.99 -27.84 -10.41
CA ASN A 562 43.31 -26.81 -11.40
C ASN A 562 44.76 -26.35 -11.29
N ILE A 563 45.25 -26.14 -10.07
CA ILE A 563 46.62 -25.70 -9.79
C ILE A 563 47.61 -26.81 -10.18
N GLU A 564 47.31 -28.06 -9.84
CA GLU A 564 48.14 -29.21 -10.18
C GLU A 564 48.30 -29.36 -11.70
N ILE A 565 47.19 -29.35 -12.45
CA ILE A 565 47.20 -29.46 -13.91
C ILE A 565 47.95 -28.28 -14.56
N LEU A 566 47.74 -27.05 -14.08
CA LEU A 566 48.48 -25.88 -14.58
C LEU A 566 49.99 -26.01 -14.35
N SER A 567 50.42 -26.58 -13.22
CA SER A 567 51.84 -26.83 -12.96
C SER A 567 52.43 -27.89 -13.89
N GLN A 568 51.66 -28.95 -14.19
CA GLN A 568 52.06 -29.99 -15.15
C GLN A 568 52.18 -29.43 -16.57
N ILE A 569 51.24 -28.56 -16.98
CA ILE A 569 51.28 -27.88 -18.28
C ILE A 569 52.50 -26.95 -18.37
N SER A 570 52.77 -26.15 -17.33
CA SER A 570 53.93 -25.24 -17.29
C SER A 570 55.27 -25.99 -17.40
N ASN A 571 55.40 -27.11 -16.66
CA ASN A 571 56.60 -27.96 -16.70
C ASN A 571 56.79 -28.66 -18.05
N GLY A 572 55.70 -29.07 -18.71
CA GLY A 572 55.73 -29.66 -20.06
C GLY A 572 56.19 -28.67 -21.14
N VAL A 573 55.73 -27.41 -21.06
CA VAL A 573 56.12 -26.33 -21.98
C VAL A 573 57.61 -25.97 -21.84
N GLN A 574 58.17 -25.99 -20.62
CA GLN A 574 59.61 -25.76 -20.41
C GLN A 574 60.51 -26.85 -21.00
N GLN A 575 60.02 -28.09 -21.11
CA GLN A 575 60.77 -29.19 -21.74
C GLN A 575 60.71 -29.14 -23.28
N GLN A 576 59.63 -28.63 -23.86
CA GLN A 576 59.48 -28.46 -25.32
C GLN A 576 60.20 -27.22 -25.88
N ALA A 577 60.54 -26.23 -25.05
CA ALA A 577 61.17 -24.96 -25.47
C ALA A 577 62.64 -25.07 -25.95
N LYS A 578 63.23 -26.27 -26.06
CA LYS A 578 64.63 -26.44 -26.53
C LYS A 578 64.81 -26.70 -28.02
N VAL A 579 63.75 -26.85 -28.80
CA VAL A 579 63.84 -26.82 -30.27
C VAL A 579 62.55 -26.24 -30.83
N SER A 580 62.61 -25.10 -31.52
CA SER A 580 61.85 -24.88 -32.76
C SER A 580 62.24 -23.54 -33.42
N ARG A 581 62.64 -23.63 -34.69
CA ARG A 581 62.55 -22.53 -35.65
C ARG A 581 61.07 -22.27 -35.93
N VAL A 582 60.70 -21.01 -36.18
CA VAL A 582 59.33 -20.65 -36.60
C VAL A 582 59.05 -21.34 -37.94
N ASP A 583 58.18 -22.34 -37.90
CA ASP A 583 57.78 -23.22 -39.00
C ASP A 583 56.46 -22.69 -39.62
N PRO A 584 56.16 -22.86 -40.91
CA PRO A 584 54.86 -22.48 -41.49
C PRO A 584 53.65 -23.10 -40.76
N LEU A 585 53.85 -24.22 -40.07
CA LEU A 585 52.87 -24.85 -39.18
C LEU A 585 52.49 -23.94 -37.98
N THR A 586 53.44 -23.18 -37.42
CA THR A 586 53.19 -22.25 -36.31
C THR A 586 52.32 -21.06 -36.73
N LEU A 587 52.50 -20.55 -37.96
CA LEU A 587 51.65 -19.48 -38.52
C LEU A 587 50.24 -19.99 -38.80
N TYR A 588 50.10 -21.17 -39.42
CA TYR A 588 48.81 -21.84 -39.61
C TYR A 588 48.09 -22.08 -38.28
N MET A 589 48.84 -22.41 -37.21
CA MET A 589 48.29 -22.57 -35.87
C MET A 589 47.82 -21.27 -35.23
N GLU A 590 48.54 -20.16 -35.42
CA GLU A 590 48.09 -18.85 -34.94
C GLU A 590 46.83 -18.39 -35.67
N GLU A 591 46.72 -18.65 -36.97
CA GLU A 591 45.52 -18.38 -37.77
C GLU A 591 44.33 -19.24 -37.33
N LEU A 592 44.51 -20.55 -37.14
CA LEU A 592 43.47 -21.45 -36.62
C LEU A 592 42.99 -21.01 -35.21
N LYS A 593 43.92 -20.56 -34.36
CA LYS A 593 43.62 -20.05 -33.02
C LYS A 593 42.83 -18.74 -33.05
N HIS A 594 43.13 -17.88 -34.01
CA HIS A 594 42.39 -16.64 -34.22
C HIS A 594 40.96 -16.94 -34.72
N SER A 595 40.83 -17.82 -35.71
CA SER A 595 39.55 -18.22 -36.29
C SER A 595 38.64 -18.95 -35.29
N THR A 596 39.19 -19.79 -34.42
CA THR A 596 38.42 -20.48 -33.37
C THR A 596 37.93 -19.55 -32.25
N ARG A 597 38.67 -18.48 -31.95
CA ARG A 597 38.19 -17.43 -31.04
C ARG A 597 37.02 -16.67 -31.64
N ILE A 598 37.14 -16.25 -32.90
CA ILE A 598 36.05 -15.61 -33.64
C ILE A 598 34.84 -16.54 -33.67
N LEU A 599 35.02 -17.83 -33.93
CA LEU A 599 33.92 -18.80 -33.93
C LEU A 599 33.26 -18.95 -32.54
N SER A 600 34.05 -18.92 -31.46
CA SER A 600 33.51 -18.91 -30.09
C SER A 600 32.69 -17.66 -29.82
N ASP A 601 33.15 -16.50 -30.28
CA ASP A 601 32.44 -15.23 -30.15
C ASP A 601 31.13 -15.25 -30.96
N VAL A 602 31.16 -15.76 -32.20
CA VAL A 602 29.98 -15.98 -33.05
C VAL A 602 28.98 -16.91 -32.35
N LYS A 603 29.43 -18.02 -31.79
CA LYS A 603 28.57 -18.96 -31.05
C LYS A 603 27.90 -18.31 -29.84
N GLN A 604 28.66 -17.51 -29.09
CA GLN A 604 28.13 -16.78 -27.94
C GLN A 604 27.12 -15.73 -28.37
N ASN A 605 27.39 -15.01 -29.47
CA ASN A 605 26.49 -14.01 -30.03
C ASN A 605 25.20 -14.65 -30.55
N ILE A 606 25.27 -15.76 -31.28
CA ILE A 606 24.08 -16.50 -31.74
C ILE A 606 23.24 -16.98 -30.55
N THR A 607 23.87 -17.53 -29.52
CA THR A 607 23.15 -18.04 -28.33
C THR A 607 22.47 -16.90 -27.56
N SER A 608 23.18 -15.78 -27.39
CA SER A 608 22.66 -14.60 -26.71
C SER A 608 21.57 -13.92 -27.53
N GLY A 609 21.75 -13.83 -28.84
CA GLY A 609 20.78 -13.29 -29.81
C GLY A 609 19.48 -14.07 -29.83
N LYS A 610 19.55 -15.42 -29.87
CA LYS A 610 18.34 -16.27 -29.82
C LYS A 610 17.53 -15.99 -28.55
N LYS A 611 18.19 -15.95 -27.39
CA LYS A 611 17.51 -15.63 -26.13
C LYS A 611 16.93 -14.21 -26.13
N PHE A 612 17.70 -13.23 -26.59
CA PHE A 612 17.27 -11.84 -26.69
C PHE A 612 16.01 -11.68 -27.54
N TYR A 613 15.99 -12.26 -28.74
CA TYR A 613 14.84 -12.18 -29.62
C TYR A 613 13.64 -12.99 -29.12
N ASP A 614 13.84 -14.16 -28.49
CA ASP A 614 12.75 -14.90 -27.85
C ASP A 614 12.06 -14.07 -26.75
N ASP A 615 12.85 -13.37 -25.93
CA ASP A 615 12.33 -12.50 -24.88
C ASP A 615 11.64 -11.26 -25.49
N LEU A 616 12.17 -10.71 -26.58
CA LEU A 616 11.57 -9.59 -27.30
C LEU A 616 10.23 -9.98 -27.95
N VAL A 617 10.13 -11.18 -28.54
CA VAL A 617 8.88 -11.71 -29.10
C VAL A 617 7.82 -11.86 -28.01
N LYS A 618 8.17 -12.43 -26.84
CA LYS A 618 7.23 -12.54 -25.71
C LYS A 618 6.77 -11.17 -25.22
N ALA A 619 7.70 -10.21 -25.13
CA ALA A 619 7.37 -8.84 -24.72
C ALA A 619 6.40 -8.18 -25.71
N ILE A 620 6.62 -8.34 -27.02
CA ILE A 620 5.74 -7.82 -28.08
C ILE A 620 4.36 -8.49 -28.02
N GLN A 621 4.27 -9.80 -27.81
CA GLN A 621 3.00 -10.52 -27.69
C GLN A 621 2.19 -10.03 -26.48
N ALA A 622 2.83 -9.87 -25.32
CA ALA A 622 2.18 -9.34 -24.13
C ALA A 622 1.73 -7.87 -24.31
N LYS A 623 2.50 -7.07 -25.06
CA LYS A 623 2.12 -5.69 -25.40
C LYS A 623 0.99 -5.63 -26.41
N GLU A 624 0.99 -6.50 -27.41
CA GLU A 624 -0.07 -6.63 -28.39
C GLU A 624 -1.42 -6.89 -27.73
N GLU A 625 -1.50 -7.86 -26.81
CA GLU A 625 -2.73 -8.18 -26.09
C GLU A 625 -3.29 -6.93 -25.38
N ARG A 626 -2.43 -6.22 -24.63
CA ARG A 626 -2.81 -4.99 -23.93
C ARG A 626 -3.21 -3.85 -24.86
N ILE A 627 -2.51 -3.66 -25.98
CA ILE A 627 -2.84 -2.64 -26.98
C ILE A 627 -4.21 -2.96 -27.61
N ASN A 628 -4.44 -4.22 -27.97
CA ASN A 628 -5.71 -4.64 -28.58
C ASN A 628 -6.88 -4.46 -27.60
N ASP A 629 -6.73 -4.89 -26.35
CA ASP A 629 -7.75 -4.69 -25.30
C ASP A 629 -8.05 -3.21 -25.08
N TYR A 630 -7.01 -2.38 -25.08
CA TYR A 630 -7.15 -0.93 -24.92
C TYR A 630 -7.89 -0.29 -26.10
N ILE A 631 -7.55 -0.67 -27.33
CA ILE A 631 -8.20 -0.18 -28.55
C ILE A 631 -9.68 -0.63 -28.58
N ILE A 632 -9.98 -1.86 -28.18
CA ILE A 632 -11.36 -2.36 -28.07
C ILE A 632 -12.15 -1.52 -27.05
N LYS A 633 -11.56 -1.23 -25.89
CA LYS A 633 -12.20 -0.39 -24.87
C LYS A 633 -12.48 1.01 -25.41
N ARG A 634 -11.50 1.65 -26.06
CA ARG A 634 -11.67 2.98 -26.67
C ARG A 634 -12.72 2.99 -27.78
N LYS A 635 -12.75 1.94 -28.62
CA LYS A 635 -13.80 1.77 -29.63
C LYS A 635 -15.19 1.70 -29.01
N ASN A 636 -15.37 0.93 -27.93
CA ASN A 636 -16.65 0.83 -27.23
C ASN A 636 -17.07 2.17 -26.60
N GLU A 637 -16.12 2.91 -26.02
CA GLU A 637 -16.37 4.25 -25.46
C GLU A 637 -16.81 5.23 -26.56
N ARG A 638 -16.14 5.21 -27.71
CA ARG A 638 -16.50 5.99 -28.90
C ARG A 638 -17.89 5.64 -29.42
N GLU A 639 -18.21 4.36 -29.59
CA GLU A 639 -19.53 3.93 -30.08
C GLU A 639 -20.65 4.33 -29.12
N THR A 640 -20.42 4.18 -27.81
CA THR A 640 -21.37 4.59 -26.77
C THR A 640 -21.60 6.10 -26.79
N MET A 641 -20.52 6.89 -26.91
CA MET A 641 -20.60 8.35 -27.04
C MET A 641 -21.34 8.78 -28.30
N ASN A 642 -21.06 8.12 -29.43
CA ASN A 642 -21.76 8.43 -30.68
C ASN A 642 -23.27 8.18 -30.55
N ARG A 643 -23.67 7.03 -29.98
CA ARG A 643 -25.09 6.72 -29.74
C ARG A 643 -25.78 7.75 -28.86
N VAL A 644 -25.13 8.17 -27.76
CA VAL A 644 -25.67 9.20 -26.84
C VAL A 644 -25.82 10.57 -27.54
N LEU A 645 -24.92 10.90 -28.47
CA LEU A 645 -25.01 12.13 -29.23
C LEU A 645 -26.10 12.06 -30.31
N GLU A 646 -26.25 10.93 -30.99
CA GLU A 646 -27.32 10.69 -31.97
C GLU A 646 -28.72 10.74 -31.30
N GLU A 647 -28.89 10.11 -30.14
CA GLU A 647 -30.13 10.13 -29.35
C GLU A 647 -30.51 11.53 -28.83
N LYS A 648 -29.54 12.45 -28.72
CA LYS A 648 -29.78 13.85 -28.30
C LYS A 648 -30.02 14.81 -29.46
N MET A 649 -29.77 14.38 -30.70
CA MET A 649 -29.99 15.18 -31.91
C MET A 649 -31.27 14.80 -32.67
N GLY A 650 -31.80 13.60 -32.45
CA GLY A 650 -33.17 13.22 -32.84
C GLY A 650 -34.19 13.72 -31.82
#